data_AF-A0A6I9YVU1-F1
#
_entry.id   AF-A0A6I9YVU1-F1
#
_cell.length_a   1.000
_cell.length_b   1.000
_cell.length_c   1.000
_cell.angle_alpha   90.00
_cell.angle_beta   90.00
_cell.angle_gamma   90.00
#
_symmetry.space_group_name_H-M   'P 1'
#
loop_
_entity.id
_entity.type
_entity.pdbx_description
1 polymer ?
#
loop_
_entity_poly.entity_id
_entity_poly.type
_entity_poly.pdbx_seq_one_letter_code
_entity_poly.pdbx_strand_id
1 'polypeptide(L)'
;MALIVRLKRVTNLRGKADRIAKVAFRGLSFYTRVLENCENEAPFDETFRWPIASSIDVNEMLEIQVFNYSKVFSNRLIGIFQMVLQKVVEEGQLNVTDTLIDDNNVSIQTSVSIEIRYQAMDGSVGAWNDDEFLESPRVHPDGDPYETDILLPSHRQSSKTSTAEKAFRRAGRGVFSAMKLGKTRPSKDDHHRKQDQPAILETEDLDRKAIRLGGGLDPDTISLASVTAVTTNVSNKRSKPDIKMEPSAGRPMDYQVSITVIEARQLVGLNMDPVVCVEVGDEKKYTSMKESTNCPYYNEYFVFDFHVPPDVMFDKIIKLSVIHSKNILRSGTLVGSFKMDVGTVYTQPEHQFYHKWAIMSDPEDITAGLKGYVKVDIAVVGKGDNIKTPHKANETDEDDIEGNLLLPDGVPSERQWARFYIKIYRAEGLPRMNTSIMANVKKALIGENKDLVDPYVQVFFAGQKGKTSVQKSSYEPVWNEQIVFAEMFPPLCKRIKVQIRDSDKVNDVAIGTHFIDLRKISNEGDKGFLPTFGPAWVNMYGSTRNYTLMDEHQDLNEGLGEGVSFRARLLLGLAVEILDTSNPEITSSTEVQVELATPVTDSCTGKMEEFFLFGSFLEATMVDRKNGDKPINFEVTIGNYGNEIDGMSRPTIKKKRDGGDGNEEESELLQNDSDEEANIDGEFISVSTSPALKPLITDRNYFHLPYFDKKPCIYIKSWWQDQRRRLYNSNIIDKIADKLEEGLNDVHEMIKTEKTYPERRLRGVLEELSSGC
;
A
#
# COMPACT_ATOMS: atom_id res chain seq x y z
N MET A 1 1.09 10.41 -38.69
CA MET A 1 0.04 10.06 -39.68
C MET A 1 -1.14 11.00 -39.48
N ALA A 2 -1.99 11.16 -40.49
CA ALA A 2 -3.24 11.91 -40.32
C ALA A 2 -4.39 11.28 -41.10
N LEU A 3 -5.56 11.21 -40.48
CA LEU A 3 -6.83 11.04 -41.17
C LEU A 3 -7.47 12.41 -41.35
N ILE A 4 -7.82 12.77 -42.58
CA ILE A 4 -8.44 14.05 -42.92
C ILE A 4 -9.80 13.74 -43.52
N VAL A 5 -10.87 14.30 -42.95
CA VAL A 5 -12.25 14.13 -43.44
C VAL A 5 -12.82 15.50 -43.76
N ARG A 6 -13.11 15.77 -45.02
CA ARG A 6 -13.89 16.94 -45.45
C ARG A 6 -15.35 16.54 -45.60
N LEU A 7 -16.19 17.02 -44.69
CA LEU A 7 -17.64 16.90 -44.79
C LEU A 7 -18.16 17.96 -45.77
N LYS A 8 -18.47 17.55 -47.00
CA LYS A 8 -18.86 18.48 -48.08
C LYS A 8 -20.27 19.00 -47.88
N ARG A 9 -21.25 18.09 -47.88
CA ARG A 9 -22.67 18.45 -47.78
C ARG A 9 -23.53 17.28 -47.33
N VAL A 10 -24.70 17.59 -46.79
CA VAL A 10 -25.80 16.65 -46.56
C VAL A 10 -27.00 17.10 -47.40
N THR A 11 -27.61 16.19 -48.14
CA THR A 11 -28.71 16.47 -49.09
C THR A 11 -29.95 15.63 -48.76
N ASN A 12 -31.10 15.98 -49.34
CA ASN A 12 -32.41 15.38 -49.08
C ASN A 12 -32.87 15.52 -47.61
N LEU A 13 -32.45 16.61 -46.95
CA LEU A 13 -32.90 16.94 -45.60
C LEU A 13 -34.39 17.31 -45.59
N ARG A 14 -35.10 16.92 -44.53
CA ARG A 14 -36.52 17.25 -44.35
C ARG A 14 -36.69 18.49 -43.50
N GLY A 15 -37.57 19.39 -43.95
CA GLY A 15 -37.98 20.59 -43.23
C GLY A 15 -36.91 21.69 -43.19
N LYS A 16 -37.30 22.88 -42.72
CA LYS A 16 -36.39 23.99 -42.47
C LYS A 16 -35.93 23.98 -41.02
N ALA A 17 -34.63 23.84 -40.78
CA ALA A 17 -34.03 23.83 -39.44
C ALA A 17 -32.54 24.15 -39.49
N ASP A 18 -32.00 24.62 -38.37
CA ASP A 18 -30.56 24.77 -38.19
C ASP A 18 -29.90 23.38 -38.10
N ARG A 19 -28.75 23.20 -38.73
CA ARG A 19 -28.07 21.89 -38.85
C ARG A 19 -26.67 21.94 -38.26
N ILE A 20 -26.31 20.86 -37.60
CA ILE A 20 -24.96 20.61 -37.09
C ILE A 20 -24.63 19.14 -37.34
N ALA A 21 -23.38 18.83 -37.66
CA ALA A 21 -22.90 17.46 -37.75
C ALA A 21 -21.79 17.20 -36.75
N LYS A 22 -21.69 15.96 -36.28
CA LYS A 22 -20.61 15.43 -35.45
C LYS A 22 -19.86 14.39 -36.26
N VAL A 23 -18.56 14.56 -36.44
CA VAL A 23 -17.68 13.60 -37.13
C VAL A 23 -16.76 12.97 -36.08
N ALA A 24 -16.76 11.64 -35.97
CA ALA A 24 -16.06 10.91 -34.92
C ALA A 24 -15.18 9.79 -35.48
N PHE A 25 -13.98 9.68 -34.94
CA PHE A 25 -13.01 8.63 -35.24
C PHE A 25 -12.16 8.35 -33.99
N ARG A 26 -11.96 7.08 -33.64
CA ARG A 26 -11.25 6.61 -32.41
C ARG A 26 -11.72 7.31 -31.12
N GLY A 27 -13.03 7.45 -30.94
CA GLY A 27 -13.63 8.10 -29.77
C GLY A 27 -13.46 9.63 -29.70
N LEU A 28 -12.66 10.24 -30.58
CA LEU A 28 -12.51 11.68 -30.74
C LEU A 28 -13.52 12.21 -31.75
N SER A 29 -14.32 13.20 -31.35
CA SER A 29 -15.34 13.80 -32.21
C SER A 29 -15.20 15.31 -32.36
N PHE A 30 -15.41 15.80 -33.57
CA PHE A 30 -15.54 17.22 -33.87
C PHE A 30 -16.98 17.55 -34.26
N TYR A 31 -17.39 18.79 -34.03
CA TYR A 31 -18.65 19.31 -34.52
C TYR A 31 -18.41 20.34 -35.61
N THR A 32 -19.29 20.38 -36.61
CA THR A 32 -19.30 21.46 -37.57
C THR A 32 -19.76 22.77 -36.91
N ARG A 33 -19.57 23.90 -37.59
CA ARG A 33 -20.38 25.09 -37.29
C ARG A 33 -21.86 24.79 -37.54
N VAL A 34 -22.72 25.52 -36.82
CA VAL A 34 -24.16 25.47 -37.03
C VAL A 34 -24.47 26.21 -38.33
N LEU A 35 -25.11 25.54 -39.27
CA LEU A 35 -25.69 26.15 -40.45
C LEU A 35 -27.13 26.53 -40.15
N GLU A 36 -27.44 27.83 -40.19
CA GLU A 36 -28.78 28.32 -39.89
C GLU A 36 -29.72 28.17 -41.10
N ASN A 37 -31.01 27.90 -40.84
CA ASN A 37 -32.07 27.92 -41.85
C ASN A 37 -31.90 26.96 -43.04
N CYS A 38 -31.22 25.82 -42.88
CA CYS A 38 -31.10 24.83 -43.96
C CYS A 38 -32.43 24.16 -44.29
N GLU A 39 -32.72 24.02 -45.58
CA GLU A 39 -33.91 23.34 -46.10
C GLU A 39 -33.57 21.91 -46.55
N ASN A 40 -33.47 21.66 -47.87
CA ASN A 40 -33.17 20.35 -48.44
C ASN A 40 -31.68 19.98 -48.43
N GLU A 41 -30.80 20.94 -48.18
CA GLU A 41 -29.35 20.77 -48.23
C GLU A 41 -28.66 21.56 -47.10
N ALA A 42 -27.60 20.97 -46.54
CA ALA A 42 -26.68 21.57 -45.58
C ALA A 42 -25.24 21.47 -46.11
N PRO A 43 -24.68 22.53 -46.72
CA PRO A 43 -23.32 22.54 -47.26
C PRO A 43 -22.32 22.90 -46.15
N PHE A 44 -21.92 21.91 -45.35
CA PHE A 44 -20.96 22.13 -44.25
C PHE A 44 -19.60 22.64 -44.74
N ASP A 45 -19.06 21.99 -45.77
CA ASP A 45 -17.73 22.27 -46.32
C ASP A 45 -16.61 22.47 -45.27
N GLU A 46 -16.58 21.59 -44.26
CA GLU A 46 -15.61 21.66 -43.16
C GLU A 46 -14.70 20.43 -43.16
N THR A 47 -13.42 20.67 -42.88
CA THR A 47 -12.37 19.66 -42.86
C THR A 47 -11.92 19.39 -41.44
N PHE A 48 -11.93 18.12 -41.06
CA PHE A 48 -11.52 17.61 -39.76
C PHE A 48 -10.25 16.79 -39.92
N ARG A 49 -9.27 17.00 -39.04
CA ARG A 49 -7.98 16.30 -39.08
C ARG A 49 -7.73 15.60 -37.75
N TRP A 50 -7.53 14.29 -37.79
CA TRP A 50 -7.04 13.50 -36.67
C TRP A 50 -5.55 13.23 -36.88
N PRO A 51 -4.66 13.89 -36.13
CA PRO A 51 -3.29 13.43 -36.01
C PRO A 51 -3.32 12.06 -35.31
N ILE A 52 -2.77 11.04 -35.95
CA ILE A 52 -2.78 9.67 -35.43
C ILE A 52 -1.35 9.14 -35.30
N ALA A 53 -1.08 8.54 -34.14
CA ALA A 53 0.22 8.01 -33.74
C ALA A 53 0.44 6.56 -34.21
N SER A 54 -0.64 5.79 -34.38
CA SER A 54 -0.63 4.43 -34.94
C SER A 54 -1.34 4.38 -36.29
N SER A 55 -0.98 3.40 -37.12
CA SER A 55 -1.65 3.15 -38.41
C SER A 55 -3.14 2.86 -38.22
N ILE A 56 -3.93 3.12 -39.25
CA ILE A 56 -5.37 2.82 -39.23
C ILE A 56 -5.54 1.32 -39.52
N ASP A 57 -6.23 0.60 -38.65
CA ASP A 57 -6.59 -0.81 -38.91
C ASP A 57 -7.76 -0.85 -39.89
N VAL A 58 -7.78 -1.85 -40.77
CA VAL A 58 -8.79 -2.00 -41.84
C VAL A 58 -10.21 -2.08 -41.29
N ASN A 59 -10.39 -2.49 -40.03
CA ASN A 59 -11.68 -2.61 -39.36
C ASN A 59 -12.11 -1.35 -38.58
N GLU A 60 -11.29 -0.30 -38.53
CA GLU A 60 -11.65 0.93 -37.82
C GLU A 60 -12.75 1.69 -38.55
N MET A 61 -13.67 2.30 -37.78
CA MET A 61 -14.83 2.99 -38.33
C MET A 61 -14.75 4.51 -38.18
N LEU A 62 -15.16 5.21 -39.24
CA LEU A 62 -15.51 6.63 -39.23
C LEU A 62 -17.02 6.76 -39.06
N GLU A 63 -17.45 7.61 -38.13
CA GLU A 63 -18.87 7.89 -37.87
C GLU A 63 -19.20 9.37 -38.09
N ILE A 64 -20.34 9.65 -38.73
CA ILE A 64 -20.87 11.00 -38.93
C ILE A 64 -22.33 11.03 -38.49
N GLN A 65 -22.66 11.84 -37.50
CA GLN A 65 -24.02 12.05 -37.01
C GLN A 65 -24.51 13.42 -37.45
N VAL A 66 -25.71 13.52 -38.01
CA VAL A 66 -26.30 14.80 -38.46
C VAL A 66 -27.51 15.14 -37.60
N PHE A 67 -27.60 16.37 -37.11
CA PHE A 67 -28.63 16.80 -36.17
C PHE A 67 -29.40 18.03 -36.65
N ASN A 68 -30.63 18.14 -36.16
CA ASN A 68 -31.32 19.41 -36.01
C ASN A 68 -30.79 20.10 -34.76
N TYR A 69 -30.15 21.25 -34.96
CA TYR A 69 -29.63 22.06 -33.88
C TYR A 69 -30.76 22.83 -33.18
N SER A 70 -30.71 22.90 -31.86
CA SER A 70 -31.61 23.72 -31.04
C SER A 70 -30.83 24.51 -29.99
N LYS A 71 -31.09 25.82 -29.89
CA LYS A 71 -30.45 26.68 -28.87
C LYS A 71 -31.02 26.46 -27.46
N VAL A 72 -32.22 25.88 -27.34
CA VAL A 72 -33.00 25.81 -26.09
C VAL A 72 -33.33 24.37 -25.66
N PHE A 73 -33.33 23.43 -26.60
CA PHE A 73 -33.61 22.01 -26.37
C PHE A 73 -32.42 21.15 -26.81
N SER A 74 -32.44 19.85 -26.50
CA SER A 74 -31.43 18.92 -27.01
C SER A 74 -31.48 18.81 -28.55
N ASN A 75 -30.31 18.64 -29.17
CA ASN A 75 -30.21 18.41 -30.61
C ASN A 75 -30.91 17.10 -30.99
N ARG A 76 -31.76 17.14 -32.02
CA ARG A 76 -32.48 15.95 -32.49
C ARG A 76 -31.69 15.29 -33.61
N LEU A 77 -31.33 14.02 -33.44
CA LEU A 77 -30.62 13.24 -34.45
C LEU A 77 -31.50 13.03 -35.69
N ILE A 78 -30.90 13.22 -36.87
CA ILE A 78 -31.51 12.97 -38.18
C ILE A 78 -31.11 11.58 -38.67
N GLY A 79 -29.83 11.25 -38.53
CA GLY A 79 -29.28 9.95 -38.91
C GLY A 79 -27.77 9.92 -38.78
N ILE A 80 -27.22 8.72 -38.92
CA ILE A 80 -25.82 8.37 -38.73
C ILE A 80 -25.28 7.81 -40.05
N PHE A 81 -24.03 8.10 -40.38
CA PHE A 81 -23.27 7.41 -41.41
C PHE A 81 -22.08 6.73 -40.73
N GLN A 82 -21.83 5.47 -41.08
CA GLN A 82 -20.69 4.71 -40.58
C GLN A 82 -20.01 4.02 -41.76
N MET A 83 -18.68 4.07 -41.79
CA MET A 83 -17.91 3.30 -42.76
C MET A 83 -16.64 2.74 -42.14
N VAL A 84 -16.28 1.53 -42.58
CA VAL A 84 -14.98 0.91 -42.28
C VAL A 84 -13.90 1.54 -43.17
N LEU A 85 -12.72 1.78 -42.62
CA LEU A 85 -11.66 2.53 -43.29
C LEU A 85 -10.73 1.68 -44.18
N GLN A 86 -10.98 0.36 -44.33
CA GLN A 86 -10.19 -0.52 -45.19
C GLN A 86 -9.80 0.10 -46.54
N LYS A 87 -10.80 0.59 -47.30
CA LYS A 87 -10.57 1.16 -48.62
C LYS A 87 -9.78 2.48 -48.59
N VAL A 88 -9.90 3.24 -47.51
CA VAL A 88 -9.13 4.49 -47.30
C VAL A 88 -7.66 4.17 -47.02
N VAL A 89 -7.39 3.09 -46.29
CA VAL A 89 -6.03 2.59 -46.04
C VAL A 89 -5.39 2.07 -47.33
N GLU A 90 -6.16 1.41 -48.21
CA GLU A 90 -5.68 0.89 -49.50
C GLU A 90 -5.43 2.01 -50.55
N GLU A 91 -6.35 2.97 -50.68
CA GLU A 91 -6.33 3.97 -51.76
C GLU A 91 -5.74 5.33 -51.34
N GLY A 92 -5.61 5.60 -50.03
CA GLY A 92 -5.10 6.85 -49.46
C GLY A 92 -6.01 8.06 -49.58
N GLN A 93 -6.92 8.08 -50.55
CA GLN A 93 -7.96 9.10 -50.69
C GLN A 93 -9.24 8.51 -51.26
N LEU A 94 -10.38 8.87 -50.68
CA LEU A 94 -11.69 8.39 -51.11
C LEU A 94 -12.72 9.52 -51.09
N ASN A 95 -13.57 9.56 -52.11
CA ASN A 95 -14.78 10.39 -52.11
C ASN A 95 -16.00 9.48 -51.97
N VAL A 96 -16.82 9.71 -50.94
CA VAL A 96 -17.98 8.88 -50.62
C VAL A 96 -19.24 9.75 -50.64
N THR A 97 -20.29 9.25 -51.27
CA THR A 97 -21.64 9.80 -51.11
C THR A 97 -22.57 8.63 -50.81
N ASP A 98 -23.22 8.66 -49.65
CA ASP A 98 -24.04 7.55 -49.17
C ASP A 98 -25.22 8.02 -48.33
N THR A 99 -26.20 7.15 -48.13
CA THR A 99 -27.39 7.40 -47.28
C THR A 99 -27.07 7.29 -45.79
N LEU A 100 -27.74 8.11 -44.98
CA LEU A 100 -27.72 7.98 -43.52
C LEU A 100 -28.63 6.82 -43.08
N ILE A 101 -28.38 6.29 -41.88
CA ILE A 101 -29.25 5.35 -41.17
C ILE A 101 -29.96 6.05 -40.00
N ASP A 102 -31.20 5.66 -39.72
CA ASP A 102 -31.94 6.12 -38.53
C ASP A 102 -31.67 5.24 -37.28
N ASP A 103 -32.32 5.57 -36.16
CA ASP A 103 -32.18 4.85 -34.88
C ASP A 103 -32.63 3.38 -34.94
N ASN A 104 -33.32 2.96 -36.02
CA ASN A 104 -33.73 1.57 -36.24
C ASN A 104 -32.80 0.85 -37.25
N ASN A 105 -31.65 1.43 -37.57
CA ASN A 105 -30.71 0.95 -38.59
C ASN A 105 -31.32 0.84 -40.00
N VAL A 106 -32.32 1.68 -40.32
CA VAL A 106 -32.93 1.73 -41.65
C VAL A 106 -32.34 2.90 -42.45
N SER A 107 -31.91 2.64 -43.69
CA SER A 107 -31.42 3.68 -44.60
C SER A 107 -32.51 4.71 -44.89
N ILE A 108 -32.20 5.98 -44.69
CA ILE A 108 -33.08 7.11 -45.01
C ILE A 108 -32.66 7.80 -46.31
N GLN A 109 -33.57 8.59 -46.89
CA GLN A 109 -33.29 9.30 -48.15
C GLN A 109 -32.22 10.40 -48.02
N THR A 110 -31.93 10.85 -46.81
CA THR A 110 -30.88 11.84 -46.53
C THR A 110 -29.52 11.25 -46.86
N SER A 111 -28.72 11.94 -47.67
CA SER A 111 -27.38 11.47 -48.08
C SER A 111 -26.29 12.42 -47.63
N VAL A 112 -25.17 11.86 -47.17
CA VAL A 112 -23.96 12.59 -46.80
C VAL A 112 -22.91 12.43 -47.89
N SER A 113 -22.20 13.50 -48.22
CA SER A 113 -21.08 13.50 -49.15
C SER A 113 -19.81 13.94 -48.42
N ILE A 114 -18.78 13.09 -48.45
CA ILE A 114 -17.50 13.29 -47.76
C ILE A 114 -16.31 12.98 -48.65
N GLU A 115 -15.18 13.59 -48.32
CA GLU A 115 -13.87 13.23 -48.85
C GLU A 115 -12.97 12.86 -47.68
N ILE A 116 -12.27 11.74 -47.80
CA ILE A 116 -11.39 11.20 -46.76
C ILE A 116 -10.01 11.05 -47.36
N ARG A 117 -8.98 11.48 -46.64
CA ARG A 117 -7.57 11.27 -46.99
C ARG A 117 -6.84 10.67 -45.80
N TYR A 118 -5.98 9.69 -46.06
CA TYR A 118 -5.09 9.10 -45.07
C TYR A 118 -3.64 9.25 -45.51
N GLN A 119 -2.80 9.72 -44.59
CA GLN A 119 -1.36 9.90 -44.79
C GLN A 119 -0.58 8.98 -43.85
N ALA A 120 0.09 7.97 -44.41
CA ALA A 120 0.95 7.01 -43.69
C ALA A 120 2.34 7.62 -43.37
N MET A 121 3.01 7.16 -42.29
CA MET A 121 4.33 7.71 -41.89
C MET A 121 5.48 7.31 -42.80
N ASP A 122 5.40 6.15 -43.44
CA ASP A 122 6.42 5.61 -44.34
C ASP A 122 6.28 6.13 -45.78
N GLY A 123 5.29 7.00 -46.04
CA GLY A 123 4.99 7.51 -47.39
C GLY A 123 4.40 6.45 -48.34
N SER A 124 4.03 5.27 -47.84
CA SER A 124 3.42 4.20 -48.64
C SER A 124 2.03 4.57 -49.17
N VAL A 125 1.32 5.45 -48.47
CA VAL A 125 -0.06 5.87 -48.77
C VAL A 125 -0.19 7.38 -48.57
N GLY A 126 -0.52 8.09 -49.66
CA GLY A 126 -0.70 9.55 -49.70
C GLY A 126 0.60 10.33 -49.94
N ALA A 127 0.62 11.21 -50.94
CA ALA A 127 1.77 12.09 -51.20
C ALA A 127 1.84 13.22 -50.16
N TRP A 128 3.02 13.43 -49.57
CA TRP A 128 3.32 14.61 -48.77
C TRP A 128 3.38 15.83 -49.68
N ASN A 129 2.39 16.72 -49.61
CA ASN A 129 2.44 18.02 -50.26
C ASN A 129 2.68 19.08 -49.19
N ASP A 130 3.90 19.65 -49.18
CA ASP A 130 4.34 20.64 -48.20
C ASP A 130 3.53 21.95 -48.25
N ASP A 131 2.80 22.20 -49.35
CA ASP A 131 1.98 23.41 -49.54
C ASP A 131 0.67 23.45 -48.70
N GLU A 132 0.28 22.35 -48.04
CA GLU A 132 -0.94 22.30 -47.20
C GLU A 132 -0.69 22.77 -45.74
N PHE A 133 0.55 23.12 -45.39
CA PHE A 133 0.94 23.58 -44.04
C PHE A 133 0.69 25.07 -43.76
N LEU A 134 0.21 25.86 -44.73
CA LEU A 134 0.17 27.34 -44.61
C LEU A 134 -1.20 28.02 -44.83
N GLU A 135 -2.31 27.30 -44.95
CA GLU A 135 -3.64 27.96 -44.97
C GLU A 135 -4.26 28.04 -43.57
N SER A 136 -3.89 29.09 -42.83
CA SER A 136 -4.73 29.63 -41.74
C SER A 136 -6.12 29.99 -42.29
N PRO A 137 -7.23 29.73 -41.57
CA PRO A 137 -8.54 30.20 -41.99
C PRO A 137 -8.51 31.72 -42.15
N ARG A 138 -8.84 32.19 -43.35
CA ARG A 138 -8.91 33.61 -43.73
C ARG A 138 -9.85 34.35 -42.78
N VAL A 139 -9.29 35.16 -41.89
CA VAL A 139 -10.02 36.24 -41.24
C VAL A 139 -10.12 37.37 -42.26
N HIS A 140 -11.28 37.50 -42.90
CA HIS A 140 -11.58 38.74 -43.59
C HIS A 140 -12.15 39.75 -42.59
N PRO A 141 -11.63 40.99 -42.60
CA PRO A 141 -12.04 42.08 -41.71
C PRO A 141 -13.29 42.74 -42.29
N ASP A 142 -14.28 43.00 -41.44
CA ASP A 142 -15.15 44.20 -41.46
C ASP A 142 -16.25 44.03 -40.40
N GLY A 143 -16.24 44.92 -39.41
CA GLY A 143 -17.16 44.92 -38.28
C GLY A 143 -16.61 45.69 -37.08
N ASP A 144 -16.46 47.01 -37.29
CA ASP A 144 -15.92 48.05 -36.41
C ASP A 144 -16.48 48.14 -34.97
N PRO A 145 -15.83 48.96 -34.11
CA PRO A 145 -15.65 48.70 -32.69
C PRO A 145 -16.48 49.63 -31.78
N TYR A 146 -16.55 49.27 -30.50
CA TYR A 146 -16.62 50.27 -29.44
C TYR A 146 -15.34 50.18 -28.58
N GLU A 147 -14.40 51.03 -28.98
CA GLU A 147 -13.38 51.70 -28.14
C GLU A 147 -14.03 52.33 -26.88
N THR A 148 -13.31 52.75 -25.82
CA THR A 148 -11.91 53.18 -25.73
C THR A 148 -11.46 53.15 -24.26
N ASP A 149 -10.19 52.74 -24.07
CA ASP A 149 -9.13 53.38 -23.27
C ASP A 149 -9.38 53.94 -21.86
N ILE A 150 -8.43 53.63 -20.96
CA ILE A 150 -7.46 54.62 -20.43
C ILE A 150 -6.27 53.87 -19.77
N LEU A 151 -5.12 53.97 -20.45
CA LEU A 151 -3.77 54.29 -19.97
C LEU A 151 -3.22 53.69 -18.66
N LEU A 152 -2.09 52.98 -18.80
CA LEU A 152 -1.01 52.89 -17.81
C LEU A 152 -0.46 54.29 -17.47
N PRO A 153 0.15 54.48 -16.30
CA PRO A 153 1.60 54.64 -16.36
C PRO A 153 2.40 53.96 -15.24
N SER A 154 3.56 53.46 -15.64
CA SER A 154 4.77 53.29 -14.84
C SER A 154 5.21 54.59 -14.13
N HIS A 155 5.73 54.50 -12.90
CA HIS A 155 7.15 54.74 -12.51
C HIS A 155 7.33 55.29 -11.08
N ARG A 156 8.36 54.74 -10.39
CA ARG A 156 9.24 55.30 -9.31
C ARG A 156 8.84 55.27 -7.82
N GLN A 157 9.68 54.51 -7.09
CA GLN A 157 10.46 54.87 -5.88
C GLN A 157 9.86 55.88 -4.89
N SER A 158 9.67 55.46 -3.62
CA SER A 158 10.57 55.86 -2.53
C SER A 158 10.11 55.39 -1.14
N SER A 159 11.15 55.06 -0.38
CA SER A 159 11.36 54.93 1.06
C SER A 159 10.44 55.64 2.10
N LYS A 160 10.31 54.92 3.23
CA LYS A 160 10.53 55.35 4.64
C LYS A 160 9.34 55.89 5.49
N THR A 161 9.07 55.07 6.53
CA THR A 161 8.95 55.40 7.97
C THR A 161 7.78 56.22 8.54
N SER A 162 7.06 55.53 9.44
CA SER A 162 6.85 55.84 10.88
C SER A 162 5.53 56.48 11.38
N THR A 163 5.10 55.91 12.53
CA THR A 163 4.28 56.42 13.66
C THR A 163 2.78 56.62 13.43
N ALA A 164 1.91 55.77 14.02
CA ALA A 164 1.30 55.83 15.38
C ALA A 164 0.14 56.86 15.42
N GLU A 165 -1.06 56.63 15.98
CA GLU A 165 -1.45 55.95 17.23
C GLU A 165 -3.00 55.93 17.40
N LYS A 166 -3.49 55.21 18.43
CA LYS A 166 -4.85 55.11 19.06
C LYS A 166 -5.69 53.88 18.64
N ALA A 167 -5.74 52.74 19.36
CA ALA A 167 -5.98 52.39 20.78
C ALA A 167 -7.47 52.32 21.19
N PHE A 168 -7.95 51.13 21.61
CA PHE A 168 -8.54 50.80 22.94
C PHE A 168 -8.96 49.29 22.97
N ARG A 169 -8.24 48.41 23.70
CA ARG A 169 -8.56 47.75 25.03
C ARG A 169 -9.69 46.68 24.96
N ARG A 170 -9.60 45.47 25.56
CA ARG A 170 -9.08 44.99 26.87
C ARG A 170 -8.92 43.44 26.82
N ALA A 171 -7.80 42.81 27.22
CA ALA A 171 -7.36 42.31 28.55
C ALA A 171 -8.00 40.97 29.01
N GLY A 172 -7.33 40.01 29.66
CA GLY A 172 -6.05 40.01 30.42
C GLY A 172 -5.34 38.63 30.46
N ARG A 173 -4.01 38.59 30.66
CA ARG A 173 -3.22 38.52 31.94
C ARG A 173 -3.24 37.12 32.59
N GLY A 174 -2.14 36.52 33.06
CA GLY A 174 -0.71 36.89 33.14
C GLY A 174 0.10 35.68 33.71
N VAL A 175 1.27 35.36 33.17
CA VAL A 175 2.67 35.67 33.56
C VAL A 175 3.19 35.12 34.89
N PHE A 176 4.26 34.33 34.75
CA PHE A 176 5.25 33.83 35.70
C PHE A 176 5.93 34.91 36.56
N SER A 177 6.45 34.48 37.72
CA SER A 177 7.48 35.23 38.46
C SER A 177 8.66 34.31 38.78
N ALA A 178 9.86 34.78 38.46
CA ALA A 178 11.14 34.20 38.81
C ALA A 178 11.56 34.64 40.23
N MET A 179 12.35 33.80 40.91
CA MET A 179 13.24 34.22 42.00
C MET A 179 14.56 33.45 41.94
N LYS A 180 15.62 34.18 42.29
CA LYS A 180 17.05 33.87 42.19
C LYS A 180 17.66 34.07 43.58
N LEU A 181 18.52 33.15 44.03
CA LEU A 181 19.62 33.28 45.02
C LEU A 181 20.11 31.82 45.27
N GLY A 182 21.37 31.41 45.43
CA GLY A 182 22.69 32.04 45.50
C GLY A 182 23.60 31.20 46.42
N LYS A 183 24.73 30.66 45.88
CA LYS A 183 26.00 30.16 46.52
C LYS A 183 25.88 29.05 47.61
N THR A 184 26.78 28.07 47.80
CA THR A 184 28.24 28.08 48.04
C THR A 184 28.78 26.63 48.04
N ARG A 185 30.06 26.41 47.69
CA ARG A 185 30.85 25.17 47.93
C ARG A 185 31.36 25.11 49.39
N PRO A 186 31.73 23.91 49.88
CA PRO A 186 33.14 23.68 50.28
C PRO A 186 33.71 22.30 49.86
N SER A 187 34.91 22.00 50.37
CA SER A 187 36.04 21.22 49.85
C SER A 187 36.16 19.73 50.24
N LYS A 188 37.10 19.07 49.53
CA LYS A 188 37.74 17.74 49.70
C LYS A 188 37.84 17.14 51.11
N ASP A 189 37.72 15.80 51.17
CA ASP A 189 38.68 14.90 51.84
C ASP A 189 38.68 13.49 51.20
N ASP A 190 39.89 12.89 51.13
CA ASP A 190 40.23 11.58 50.59
C ASP A 190 40.03 10.46 51.64
N HIS A 191 39.59 9.25 51.24
CA HIS A 191 40.30 7.97 51.41
C HIS A 191 39.44 6.71 51.16
N HIS A 192 40.09 5.74 50.50
CA HIS A 192 39.87 4.27 50.44
C HIS A 192 39.07 3.63 49.27
N ARG A 193 39.88 3.20 48.29
CA ARG A 193 39.67 2.11 47.31
C ARG A 193 39.21 0.79 47.94
N LYS A 194 38.25 0.12 47.30
CA LYS A 194 38.28 -1.33 47.02
C LYS A 194 37.72 -1.56 45.61
N GLN A 195 38.47 -2.33 44.81
CA GLN A 195 38.10 -2.82 43.48
C GLN A 195 37.14 -4.01 43.65
N ASP A 196 36.00 -3.96 42.96
CA ASP A 196 35.17 -5.12 42.71
C ASP A 196 35.82 -5.99 41.62
N GLN A 197 36.16 -7.23 41.95
CA GLN A 197 36.36 -8.31 40.97
C GLN A 197 35.09 -9.18 40.94
N PRO A 198 34.65 -9.66 39.76
CA PRO A 198 33.52 -10.58 39.68
C PRO A 198 33.88 -11.96 40.24
N ALA A 199 32.96 -12.55 40.99
CA ALA A 199 33.07 -13.89 41.55
C ALA A 199 32.97 -14.95 40.43
N ILE A 200 33.94 -15.86 40.37
CA ILE A 200 33.93 -17.08 39.57
C ILE A 200 33.40 -18.20 40.50
N LEU A 201 32.31 -18.86 40.12
CA LEU A 201 31.85 -20.09 40.77
C LEU A 201 32.56 -21.28 40.13
N GLU A 202 33.26 -22.08 40.94
CA GLU A 202 33.87 -23.35 40.56
C GLU A 202 32.79 -24.46 40.51
N THR A 203 32.72 -25.19 39.40
CA THR A 203 31.77 -26.28 39.15
C THR A 203 32.41 -27.64 39.35
N GLU A 204 32.51 -28.11 40.59
CA GLU A 204 32.84 -29.51 40.89
C GLU A 204 31.97 -29.97 42.06
N ASP A 205 30.72 -30.42 41.81
CA ASP A 205 30.00 -31.29 42.77
C ASP A 205 28.70 -31.96 42.27
N LEU A 206 28.39 -31.95 40.97
CA LEU A 206 27.13 -32.54 40.45
C LEU A 206 27.23 -33.96 39.88
N ASP A 207 28.43 -34.53 39.73
CA ASP A 207 28.61 -35.80 38.98
C ASP A 207 28.33 -37.09 39.74
N ARG A 208 27.99 -37.05 41.04
CA ARG A 208 27.90 -38.28 41.86
C ARG A 208 26.51 -38.84 42.18
N LYS A 209 25.42 -38.28 41.65
CA LYS A 209 24.06 -38.75 42.00
C LYS A 209 23.19 -39.33 40.87
N ALA A 210 23.65 -39.39 39.62
CA ALA A 210 22.82 -39.88 38.51
C ALA A 210 22.91 -41.39 38.20
N ILE A 211 23.81 -42.17 38.83
CA ILE A 211 24.09 -43.57 38.42
C ILE A 211 23.40 -44.63 39.33
N ARG A 212 22.22 -44.36 39.90
CA ARG A 212 21.44 -45.43 40.56
C ARG A 212 19.93 -45.18 40.45
N LEU A 213 19.33 -45.64 39.36
CA LEU A 213 18.01 -46.30 39.31
C LEU A 213 17.74 -46.68 37.84
N GLY A 214 17.84 -47.99 37.56
CA GLY A 214 17.65 -48.57 36.24
C GLY A 214 16.19 -48.87 35.92
N GLY A 215 15.83 -48.70 34.65
CA GLY A 215 14.58 -49.13 34.04
C GLY A 215 14.55 -48.65 32.58
N GLY A 216 14.64 -49.57 31.62
CA GLY A 216 15.07 -49.31 30.24
C GLY A 216 14.19 -48.38 29.40
N LEU A 217 14.88 -47.58 28.57
CA LEU A 217 14.40 -46.90 27.37
C LEU A 217 15.51 -46.97 26.31
N ASP A 218 15.14 -47.22 25.05
CA ASP A 218 16.02 -47.51 23.91
C ASP A 218 17.04 -46.39 23.58
N PRO A 219 18.24 -46.70 23.03
CA PRO A 219 19.35 -45.74 22.90
C PRO A 219 19.29 -44.75 21.72
N ASP A 220 18.24 -44.71 20.91
CA ASP A 220 18.23 -43.94 19.65
C ASP A 220 17.64 -42.52 19.73
N THR A 221 17.51 -41.93 20.93
CA THR A 221 16.93 -40.57 21.07
C THR A 221 17.73 -39.59 21.94
N ILE A 222 18.98 -39.91 22.30
CA ILE A 222 19.84 -38.95 23.02
C ILE A 222 20.95 -38.50 22.08
N SER A 223 20.81 -37.28 21.57
CA SER A 223 21.91 -36.57 20.91
C SER A 223 23.05 -36.42 21.93
N LEU A 224 24.13 -37.17 21.72
CA LEU A 224 25.38 -37.13 22.48
C LEU A 224 26.16 -35.79 22.36
N ALA A 225 25.55 -34.75 21.80
CA ALA A 225 26.17 -33.43 21.65
C ALA A 225 26.22 -32.61 22.95
N SER A 226 25.58 -33.06 24.04
CA SER A 226 25.42 -32.25 25.25
C SER A 226 26.51 -32.41 26.33
N VAL A 227 27.53 -33.26 26.16
CA VAL A 227 28.48 -33.57 27.26
C VAL A 227 29.95 -33.27 26.93
N THR A 228 30.28 -32.69 25.77
CA THR A 228 31.67 -32.30 25.45
C THR A 228 31.85 -30.85 24.99
N ALA A 229 30.91 -29.96 25.30
CA ALA A 229 31.08 -28.53 25.04
C ALA A 229 31.82 -27.83 26.21
N VAL A 230 33.05 -28.25 26.49
CA VAL A 230 34.00 -27.46 27.28
C VAL A 230 35.07 -26.93 26.32
N THR A 231 35.10 -25.60 26.23
CA THR A 231 36.15 -24.75 25.64
C THR A 231 36.45 -24.93 24.15
N THR A 232 35.47 -24.65 23.29
CA THR A 232 35.76 -23.93 22.04
C THR A 232 34.57 -23.05 21.73
N ASN A 233 34.82 -21.76 21.46
CA ASN A 233 33.81 -20.84 20.96
C ASN A 233 33.31 -21.37 19.61
N VAL A 234 32.26 -22.19 19.63
CA VAL A 234 31.42 -22.42 18.46
C VAL A 234 30.79 -21.06 18.20
N SER A 235 31.37 -20.33 17.24
CA SER A 235 30.70 -19.18 16.67
C SER A 235 29.51 -19.73 15.90
N ASN A 236 28.43 -20.01 16.65
CA ASN A 236 27.10 -19.96 16.10
C ASN A 236 26.92 -18.50 15.65
N LYS A 237 27.42 -18.18 14.46
CA LYS A 237 26.84 -17.16 13.58
C LYS A 237 25.47 -17.66 13.11
N ARG A 238 24.64 -18.08 14.06
CA ARG A 238 23.21 -17.95 13.94
C ARG A 238 23.04 -16.50 13.53
N SER A 239 22.27 -16.25 12.48
CA SER A 239 21.44 -15.07 12.49
C SER A 239 20.68 -15.14 13.82
N LYS A 240 21.26 -14.57 14.89
CA LYS A 240 20.43 -13.91 15.88
C LYS A 240 19.45 -13.14 14.99
N PRO A 241 18.13 -13.35 15.10
CA PRO A 241 17.24 -12.35 14.54
C PRO A 241 17.83 -11.05 15.04
N ASP A 242 18.25 -10.19 14.11
CA ASP A 242 18.80 -8.90 14.45
C ASP A 242 17.59 -8.17 15.00
N ILE A 243 17.24 -8.45 16.26
CA ILE A 243 16.29 -7.68 17.05
C ILE A 243 17.08 -6.40 17.35
N LYS A 244 17.34 -5.65 16.28
CA LYS A 244 17.46 -4.22 16.36
C LYS A 244 16.08 -3.76 16.76
N MET A 245 15.77 -3.87 18.05
CA MET A 245 14.93 -2.88 18.68
C MET A 245 15.71 -1.58 18.54
N GLU A 246 15.55 -0.95 17.39
CA GLU A 246 15.86 0.46 17.23
C GLU A 246 15.14 1.17 18.38
N PRO A 247 15.85 1.81 19.32
CA PRO A 247 15.22 2.49 20.46
C PRO A 247 14.23 3.61 20.02
N SER A 248 14.26 3.91 18.72
CA SER A 248 13.44 4.86 17.99
C SER A 248 12.19 4.24 17.34
N ALA A 249 12.00 2.92 17.35
CA ALA A 249 10.83 2.26 16.77
C ALA A 249 9.54 2.84 17.35
N GLY A 250 8.66 3.35 16.47
CA GLY A 250 7.42 4.04 16.84
C GLY A 250 7.58 5.48 17.33
N ARG A 251 8.79 6.03 17.48
CA ARG A 251 8.97 7.45 17.83
C ARG A 251 8.78 8.33 16.60
N PRO A 252 7.96 9.38 16.68
CA PRO A 252 7.86 10.37 15.63
C PRO A 252 9.21 11.04 15.33
N MET A 253 9.49 11.24 14.05
CA MET A 253 10.63 12.00 13.55
C MET A 253 10.17 13.04 12.53
N ASP A 254 10.97 14.07 12.35
CA ASP A 254 10.75 15.08 11.31
C ASP A 254 11.25 14.54 9.97
N TYR A 255 10.38 14.57 8.97
CA TYR A 255 10.65 14.25 7.59
C TYR A 255 10.22 15.40 6.68
N GLN A 256 11.01 15.66 5.66
CA GLN A 256 10.67 16.59 4.59
C GLN A 256 10.65 15.85 3.26
N VAL A 257 9.54 15.97 2.52
CA VAL A 257 9.42 15.50 1.13
C VAL A 257 9.42 16.72 0.24
N SER A 258 10.43 16.84 -0.63
CA SER A 258 10.52 17.89 -1.62
C SER A 258 10.26 17.33 -3.01
N ILE A 259 9.40 18.02 -3.76
CA ILE A 259 9.00 17.61 -5.11
C ILE A 259 9.09 18.83 -6.02
N THR A 260 9.94 18.76 -7.05
CA THR A 260 9.96 19.73 -8.14
C THR A 260 9.18 19.17 -9.31
N VAL A 261 8.12 19.84 -9.75
CA VAL A 261 7.44 19.53 -11.01
C VAL A 261 8.08 20.38 -12.10
N ILE A 262 8.82 19.75 -13.00
CA ILE A 262 9.64 20.44 -14.00
C ILE A 262 8.78 20.74 -15.22
N GLU A 263 8.31 19.70 -15.89
CA GLU A 263 7.50 19.80 -17.12
C GLU A 263 6.62 18.57 -17.27
N ALA A 264 5.63 18.66 -18.17
CA ALA A 264 4.94 17.49 -18.68
C ALA A 264 5.04 17.46 -20.21
N ARG A 265 5.03 16.27 -20.80
CA ARG A 265 5.11 16.06 -22.25
C ARG A 265 4.08 15.03 -22.69
N GLN A 266 3.65 15.15 -23.95
CA GLN A 266 2.77 14.18 -24.60
C GLN A 266 1.46 13.92 -23.83
N LEU A 267 0.91 14.95 -23.17
CA LEU A 267 -0.37 14.81 -22.48
C LEU A 267 -1.49 14.53 -23.50
N VAL A 268 -2.35 13.58 -23.18
CA VAL A 268 -3.48 13.21 -24.04
C VAL A 268 -4.60 14.26 -23.92
N GLY A 269 -4.87 14.94 -25.03
CA GLY A 269 -5.93 15.95 -25.15
C GLY A 269 -5.46 17.16 -25.98
N LEU A 270 -6.39 17.78 -26.72
CA LEU A 270 -6.12 19.01 -27.48
C LEU A 270 -6.49 20.23 -26.63
N ASN A 271 -5.73 21.33 -26.77
CA ASN A 271 -5.98 22.61 -26.09
C ASN A 271 -6.24 22.47 -24.58
N MET A 272 -5.41 21.65 -23.92
CA MET A 272 -5.54 21.43 -22.50
C MET A 272 -5.04 22.63 -21.71
N ASP A 273 -5.66 22.84 -20.56
CA ASP A 273 -5.19 23.74 -19.51
C ASP A 273 -4.64 22.93 -18.33
N PRO A 274 -3.45 22.30 -18.46
CA PRO A 274 -2.95 21.35 -17.49
C PRO A 274 -2.48 21.99 -16.18
N VAL A 275 -2.89 21.35 -15.09
CA VAL A 275 -2.42 21.58 -13.72
C VAL A 275 -1.92 20.24 -13.18
N VAL A 276 -0.75 20.20 -12.56
CA VAL A 276 -0.28 19.01 -11.85
C VAL A 276 -0.64 19.14 -10.37
N CYS A 277 -1.43 18.19 -9.88
CA CYS A 277 -1.66 18.00 -8.45
C CYS A 277 -0.59 17.07 -7.88
N VAL A 278 0.11 17.55 -6.87
CA VAL A 278 1.09 16.80 -6.09
C VAL A 278 0.46 16.49 -4.73
N GLU A 279 0.24 15.21 -4.46
CA GLU A 279 -0.37 14.70 -3.23
C GLU A 279 0.65 13.84 -2.48
N VAL A 280 0.85 14.09 -1.19
CA VAL A 280 1.69 13.27 -0.30
C VAL A 280 0.90 12.92 0.96
N GLY A 281 0.44 11.67 1.06
CA GLY A 281 -0.56 11.30 2.06
C GLY A 281 -1.86 12.07 1.82
N ASP A 282 -2.31 12.85 2.80
CA ASP A 282 -3.55 13.63 2.72
C ASP A 282 -3.35 15.09 2.27
N GLU A 283 -2.09 15.52 2.11
CA GLU A 283 -1.74 16.90 1.73
C GLU A 283 -1.63 17.07 0.22
N LYS A 284 -2.26 18.12 -0.33
CA LYS A 284 -2.30 18.41 -1.78
C LYS A 284 -1.77 19.80 -2.09
N LYS A 285 -0.93 19.88 -3.12
CA LYS A 285 -0.47 21.14 -3.73
C LYS A 285 -0.65 21.07 -5.24
N TYR A 286 -0.70 22.22 -5.89
CA TYR A 286 -1.00 22.33 -7.32
C TYR A 286 0.00 23.28 -7.96
N THR A 287 0.42 22.96 -9.18
CA THR A 287 1.17 23.89 -10.02
C THR A 287 0.30 25.05 -10.48
N SER A 288 0.93 26.10 -11.01
CA SER A 288 0.23 27.05 -11.87
C SER A 288 -0.42 26.32 -13.05
N MET A 289 -1.54 26.86 -13.53
CA MET A 289 -2.16 26.39 -14.76
C MET A 289 -1.39 26.94 -15.96
N LYS A 290 -1.18 26.11 -16.98
CA LYS A 290 -0.70 26.55 -18.29
C LYS A 290 -1.85 26.44 -19.28
N GLU A 291 -2.04 27.46 -20.09
CA GLU A 291 -3.17 27.51 -21.02
C GLU A 291 -2.84 26.81 -22.33
N SER A 292 -3.83 26.09 -22.88
CA SER A 292 -3.84 25.57 -24.24
C SER A 292 -2.56 24.85 -24.69
N THR A 293 -2.01 23.98 -23.84
CA THR A 293 -0.80 23.20 -24.12
C THR A 293 -0.88 21.77 -23.57
N ASN A 294 -0.30 20.83 -24.31
CA ASN A 294 -0.09 19.44 -23.88
C ASN A 294 1.38 19.15 -23.48
N CYS A 295 2.25 20.15 -23.57
CA CYS A 295 3.65 20.08 -23.13
C CYS A 295 3.97 21.27 -22.20
N PRO A 296 3.29 21.38 -21.04
CA PRO A 296 3.49 22.50 -20.13
C PRO A 296 4.86 22.45 -19.43
N TYR A 297 5.48 23.62 -19.29
CA TYR A 297 6.66 23.81 -18.46
C TYR A 297 6.29 24.57 -17.18
N TYR A 298 6.66 24.03 -16.02
CA TYR A 298 6.32 24.55 -14.69
C TYR A 298 7.56 25.04 -13.93
N ASN A 299 8.48 24.12 -13.65
CA ASN A 299 9.63 24.29 -12.76
C ASN A 299 9.23 24.85 -11.38
N GLU A 300 8.24 24.21 -10.76
CA GLU A 300 7.66 24.61 -9.49
C GLU A 300 8.05 23.64 -8.37
N TYR A 301 8.44 24.18 -7.21
CA TYR A 301 8.99 23.45 -6.08
C TYR A 301 8.00 23.38 -4.91
N PHE A 302 7.73 22.16 -4.43
CA PHE A 302 6.83 21.87 -3.33
C PHE A 302 7.57 21.19 -2.19
N VAL A 303 7.20 21.54 -0.95
CA VAL A 303 7.75 20.95 0.28
C VAL A 303 6.62 20.48 1.17
N PHE A 304 6.72 19.28 1.70
CA PHE A 304 5.77 18.70 2.65
C PHE A 304 6.54 18.28 3.91
N ASP A 305 6.11 18.74 5.07
CA ASP A 305 6.78 18.49 6.35
C ASP A 305 5.90 17.57 7.21
N PHE A 306 6.47 16.48 7.71
CA PHE A 306 5.76 15.49 8.51
C PHE A 306 6.49 15.21 9.83
N HIS A 307 5.71 15.04 10.90
CA HIS A 307 6.22 14.59 12.21
C HIS A 307 5.55 13.28 12.60
N VAL A 308 6.07 12.16 12.08
CA VAL A 308 5.46 10.83 12.24
C VAL A 308 6.52 9.74 12.36
N PRO A 309 6.18 8.54 12.87
CA PRO A 309 7.12 7.42 12.90
C PRO A 309 7.56 6.99 11.49
N PRO A 310 8.79 6.44 11.31
CA PRO A 310 9.32 6.05 10.00
C PRO A 310 8.39 5.13 9.21
N ASP A 311 7.83 4.09 9.83
CA ASP A 311 6.95 3.14 9.15
C ASP A 311 5.66 3.79 8.62
N VAL A 312 5.15 4.79 9.33
CA VAL A 312 3.97 5.56 8.91
C VAL A 312 4.35 6.53 7.80
N MET A 313 5.54 7.14 7.88
CA MET A 313 6.06 8.02 6.84
C MET A 313 6.22 7.26 5.52
N PHE A 314 6.87 6.11 5.56
CA PHE A 314 7.23 5.33 4.38
C PHE A 314 6.03 4.68 3.69
N ASP A 315 4.92 4.48 4.41
CA ASP A 315 3.65 4.02 3.84
C ASP A 315 2.81 5.14 3.21
N LYS A 316 3.17 6.43 3.41
CA LYS A 316 2.49 7.53 2.71
C LYS A 316 2.70 7.41 1.21
N ILE A 317 1.66 7.72 0.45
CA ILE A 317 1.69 7.66 -1.01
C ILE A 317 1.98 9.05 -1.57
N ILE A 318 2.94 9.11 -2.48
CA ILE A 318 3.15 10.23 -3.38
C ILE A 318 2.30 9.96 -4.62
N LYS A 319 1.36 10.83 -4.91
CA LYS A 319 0.51 10.76 -6.11
C LYS A 319 0.66 12.03 -6.94
N LEU A 320 1.01 11.84 -8.21
CA LEU A 320 1.05 12.89 -9.22
C LEU A 320 -0.19 12.74 -10.11
N SER A 321 -0.98 13.79 -10.26
CA SER A 321 -2.19 13.76 -11.11
C SER A 321 -2.20 14.96 -12.04
N VAL A 322 -2.32 14.71 -13.34
CA VAL A 322 -2.50 15.77 -14.33
C VAL A 322 -3.99 16.04 -14.49
N ILE A 323 -4.40 17.28 -14.26
CA ILE A 323 -5.79 17.71 -14.30
C ILE A 323 -5.93 18.77 -15.39
N HIS A 324 -6.86 18.58 -16.32
CA HIS A 324 -7.28 19.63 -17.22
C HIS A 324 -8.26 20.56 -16.48
N SER A 325 -7.83 21.77 -16.19
CA SER A 325 -8.67 22.80 -15.57
C SER A 325 -9.79 23.25 -16.53
N LYS A 326 -11.03 23.40 -16.02
CA LYS A 326 -12.18 23.86 -16.81
C LYS A 326 -12.95 24.95 -16.06
N ASN A 327 -12.42 26.19 -16.03
CA ASN A 327 -12.99 27.36 -15.36
C ASN A 327 -13.31 27.18 -13.85
N ILE A 328 -13.48 28.31 -13.14
CA ILE A 328 -13.62 28.39 -11.66
C ILE A 328 -14.79 27.55 -11.07
N LEU A 329 -15.77 27.15 -11.90
CA LEU A 329 -17.03 26.54 -11.46
C LEU A 329 -17.14 25.01 -11.66
N ARG A 330 -16.17 24.34 -12.30
CA ARG A 330 -16.13 22.87 -12.43
C ARG A 330 -14.79 22.35 -11.93
N SER A 331 -14.82 21.31 -11.10
CA SER A 331 -13.62 20.52 -10.81
C SER A 331 -13.03 20.02 -12.12
N GLY A 332 -11.73 20.25 -12.34
CA GLY A 332 -11.05 19.85 -13.57
C GLY A 332 -11.17 18.35 -13.87
N THR A 333 -10.93 17.97 -15.13
CA THR A 333 -10.99 16.57 -15.56
C THR A 333 -9.63 15.91 -15.36
N LEU A 334 -9.58 14.75 -14.70
CA LEU A 334 -8.34 13.98 -14.55
C LEU A 334 -7.91 13.43 -15.92
N VAL A 335 -6.64 13.62 -16.25
CA VAL A 335 -6.04 13.18 -17.53
C VAL A 335 -5.30 11.87 -17.31
N GLY A 336 -4.54 11.79 -16.22
CA GLY A 336 -3.83 10.59 -15.81
C GLY A 336 -3.14 10.81 -14.47
N SER A 337 -2.71 9.70 -13.88
CA SER A 337 -2.04 9.71 -12.58
C SER A 337 -0.91 8.69 -12.50
N PHE A 338 -0.02 8.95 -11.55
CA PHE A 338 1.08 8.09 -11.14
C PHE A 338 1.14 8.06 -9.61
N LYS A 339 1.54 6.92 -9.04
CA LYS A 339 1.67 6.74 -7.58
C LYS A 339 2.87 5.88 -7.20
N MET A 340 3.46 6.20 -6.05
CA MET A 340 4.48 5.39 -5.36
C MET A 340 4.42 5.66 -3.86
N ASP A 341 4.95 4.76 -3.03
CA ASP A 341 5.13 5.05 -1.60
C ASP A 341 6.41 5.87 -1.34
N VAL A 342 6.41 6.66 -0.26
CA VAL A 342 7.56 7.48 0.17
C VAL A 342 8.77 6.59 0.46
N GLY A 343 8.54 5.40 1.03
CA GLY A 343 9.60 4.43 1.33
C GLY A 343 10.41 4.04 0.10
N THR A 344 9.75 3.94 -1.06
CA THR A 344 10.40 3.61 -2.34
C THR A 344 11.40 4.69 -2.75
N VAL A 345 11.06 5.97 -2.59
CA VAL A 345 12.00 7.09 -2.80
C VAL A 345 13.12 7.04 -1.77
N TYR A 346 12.78 6.85 -0.50
CA TYR A 346 13.76 6.80 0.59
C TYR A 346 14.75 5.65 0.43
N THR A 347 14.38 4.55 -0.22
CA THR A 347 15.32 3.45 -0.50
C THR A 347 16.27 3.70 -1.69
N GLN A 348 16.04 4.74 -2.48
CA GLN A 348 16.93 5.07 -3.58
C GLN A 348 18.28 5.63 -3.08
N PRO A 349 19.35 5.54 -3.89
CA PRO A 349 20.58 6.25 -3.62
C PRO A 349 20.32 7.72 -3.29
N GLU A 350 20.88 8.18 -2.17
CA GLU A 350 20.73 9.56 -1.68
C GLU A 350 19.28 9.99 -1.38
N HIS A 351 18.37 9.02 -1.21
CA HIS A 351 16.96 9.24 -0.88
C HIS A 351 16.21 10.12 -1.90
N GLN A 352 16.60 10.04 -3.18
CA GLN A 352 16.05 10.89 -4.22
C GLN A 352 15.88 10.21 -5.59
N PHE A 353 14.94 10.76 -6.36
CA PHE A 353 14.86 10.66 -7.81
C PHE A 353 15.16 12.02 -8.42
N TYR A 354 16.02 12.06 -9.43
CA TYR A 354 16.44 13.29 -10.10
C TYR A 354 16.14 13.21 -11.60
N HIS A 355 15.40 14.21 -12.09
CA HIS A 355 15.03 14.45 -13.49
C HIS A 355 14.34 13.25 -14.13
N LYS A 356 13.48 12.57 -13.37
CA LYS A 356 12.83 11.32 -13.79
C LYS A 356 11.42 11.55 -14.33
N TRP A 357 11.02 10.75 -15.31
CA TRP A 357 9.72 10.82 -15.97
C TRP A 357 8.69 9.85 -15.35
N ALA A 358 7.65 10.39 -14.74
CA ALA A 358 6.49 9.62 -14.29
C ALA A 358 5.55 9.32 -15.46
N ILE A 359 5.23 8.05 -15.67
CA ILE A 359 4.25 7.59 -16.68
C ILE A 359 2.84 7.85 -16.16
N MET A 360 2.06 8.66 -16.88
CA MET A 360 0.66 8.90 -16.53
C MET A 360 -0.21 7.78 -17.08
N SER A 361 -0.96 7.13 -16.17
CA SER A 361 -1.93 6.08 -16.47
C SER A 361 -3.34 6.54 -16.15
N ASP A 362 -4.35 5.97 -16.83
CA ASP A 362 -5.73 6.17 -16.45
C ASP A 362 -6.01 5.38 -15.16
N PRO A 363 -6.41 6.04 -14.06
CA PRO A 363 -6.68 5.31 -12.83
C PRO A 363 -8.02 4.58 -12.85
N GLU A 364 -8.87 4.76 -13.86
CA GLU A 364 -10.21 4.15 -13.95
C GLU A 364 -10.31 3.06 -15.04
N ASP A 365 -9.31 2.96 -15.93
CA ASP A 365 -9.31 2.05 -17.08
C ASP A 365 -7.93 1.42 -17.31
N ILE A 366 -7.80 0.12 -17.08
CA ILE A 366 -6.55 -0.64 -17.29
C ILE A 366 -6.19 -0.82 -18.78
N THR A 367 -7.17 -0.66 -19.68
CA THR A 367 -6.99 -0.76 -21.14
C THR A 367 -6.64 0.58 -21.75
N ALA A 368 -6.82 1.67 -21.01
CA ALA A 368 -6.40 2.98 -21.43
C ALA A 368 -4.87 3.03 -21.45
N GLY A 369 -4.32 3.19 -22.65
CA GLY A 369 -2.89 3.36 -22.85
C GLY A 369 -2.33 4.62 -22.17
N LEU A 370 -1.06 4.86 -22.42
CA LEU A 370 -0.30 6.02 -21.94
C LEU A 370 -1.06 7.35 -22.07
N LYS A 371 -1.12 8.12 -20.97
CA LYS A 371 -1.79 9.44 -20.91
C LYS A 371 -0.83 10.63 -20.96
N GLY A 372 0.47 10.36 -21.02
CA GLY A 372 1.56 11.34 -21.09
C GLY A 372 2.59 11.14 -19.98
N TYR A 373 3.50 12.10 -19.84
CA TYR A 373 4.61 12.02 -18.89
C TYR A 373 4.74 13.30 -18.07
N VAL A 374 5.19 13.19 -16.82
CA VAL A 374 5.53 14.32 -15.95
C VAL A 374 6.95 14.15 -15.43
N LYS A 375 7.84 15.11 -15.72
CA LYS A 375 9.22 15.13 -15.24
C LYS A 375 9.28 15.74 -13.84
N VAL A 376 9.88 15.03 -12.90
CA VAL A 376 9.99 15.47 -11.51
C VAL A 376 11.35 15.19 -10.89
N ASP A 377 11.69 16.01 -9.91
CA ASP A 377 12.65 15.67 -8.86
C ASP A 377 11.87 15.34 -7.59
N ILE A 378 12.24 14.28 -6.88
CA ILE A 378 11.66 13.92 -5.59
C ILE A 378 12.79 13.60 -4.63
N ALA A 379 12.85 14.25 -3.47
CA ALA A 379 13.78 13.89 -2.40
C ALA A 379 13.06 13.77 -1.06
N VAL A 380 13.52 12.83 -0.23
CA VAL A 380 13.00 12.60 1.12
C VAL A 380 14.16 12.74 2.11
N VAL A 381 14.03 13.68 3.03
CA VAL A 381 15.08 13.98 4.02
C VAL A 381 14.55 13.69 5.41
N GLY A 382 15.18 12.74 6.11
CA GLY A 382 14.94 12.46 7.52
C GLY A 382 15.93 13.18 8.44
N LYS A 383 15.62 13.18 9.73
CA LYS A 383 16.50 13.73 10.76
C LYS A 383 17.85 12.99 10.80
N GLY A 384 18.93 13.70 10.45
CA GLY A 384 20.29 13.18 10.45
C GLY A 384 20.83 12.83 9.07
N ASP A 385 19.98 12.90 8.03
CA ASP A 385 20.40 12.68 6.65
C ASP A 385 21.17 13.90 6.13
N ASN A 386 22.22 13.64 5.33
CA ASN A 386 22.96 14.70 4.66
C ASN A 386 22.36 14.94 3.28
N ILE A 387 21.84 16.15 3.04
CA ILE A 387 21.36 16.56 1.72
C ILE A 387 22.56 16.74 0.80
N LYS A 388 22.69 15.89 -0.21
CA LYS A 388 23.66 16.07 -1.28
C LYS A 388 22.97 16.69 -2.49
N THR A 389 23.60 17.71 -3.08
CA THR A 389 23.16 18.23 -4.37
C THR A 389 23.45 17.17 -5.44
N PRO A 390 22.45 16.79 -6.26
CA PRO A 390 22.67 15.84 -7.33
C PRO A 390 23.79 16.32 -8.26
N HIS A 391 24.67 15.40 -8.66
CA HIS A 391 25.64 15.68 -9.71
C HIS A 391 24.86 16.01 -11.00
N LYS A 392 25.22 17.09 -11.70
CA LYS A 392 24.60 17.44 -12.99
C LYS A 392 24.57 16.21 -13.88
N ALA A 393 23.37 15.79 -14.28
CA ALA A 393 23.21 14.77 -15.31
C ALA A 393 23.88 15.28 -16.61
N ASN A 394 24.39 14.36 -17.43
CA ASN A 394 24.89 14.71 -18.76
C ASN A 394 23.70 15.19 -19.60
N GLU A 395 23.84 16.32 -20.31
CA GLU A 395 22.77 16.94 -21.13
C GLU A 395 22.17 15.97 -22.18
N THR A 396 22.88 14.90 -22.53
CA THR A 396 22.42 13.86 -23.47
C THR A 396 21.31 12.95 -22.93
N ASP A 397 21.21 12.80 -21.60
CA ASP A 397 20.23 11.90 -20.96
C ASP A 397 18.91 12.63 -20.63
N GLU A 398 18.84 13.95 -20.84
CA GLU A 398 17.69 14.77 -20.44
C GLU A 398 16.44 14.62 -21.34
N ASP A 399 16.65 14.23 -22.60
CA ASP A 399 15.59 14.06 -23.61
C ASP A 399 15.16 12.60 -23.85
N ASP A 400 15.88 11.61 -23.29
CA ASP A 400 15.46 10.21 -23.32
C ASP A 400 14.40 9.95 -22.22
N ILE A 401 13.13 9.99 -22.60
CA ILE A 401 12.01 9.74 -21.68
C ILE A 401 12.03 8.28 -21.20
N GLU A 402 12.19 7.34 -22.14
CA GLU A 402 12.02 5.89 -21.88
C GLU A 402 13.20 5.32 -21.08
N GLY A 403 14.41 5.84 -21.29
CA GLY A 403 15.59 5.50 -20.50
C GLY A 403 15.63 6.14 -19.11
N ASN A 404 14.77 7.12 -18.82
CA ASN A 404 14.87 7.94 -17.61
C ASN A 404 13.55 8.05 -16.82
N LEU A 405 12.86 6.91 -16.66
CA LEU A 405 11.59 6.83 -15.94
C LEU A 405 11.74 6.99 -14.42
N LEU A 406 10.66 7.44 -13.78
CA LEU A 406 10.51 7.53 -12.32
C LEU A 406 10.19 6.15 -11.73
N LEU A 407 11.15 5.24 -11.88
CA LEU A 407 11.09 3.87 -11.43
C LEU A 407 12.38 3.52 -10.66
N PRO A 408 12.28 2.69 -9.60
CA PRO A 408 13.45 2.13 -8.93
C PRO A 408 14.28 1.23 -9.85
N ASP A 409 15.56 1.08 -9.52
CA ASP A 409 16.41 0.08 -10.16
C ASP A 409 15.79 -1.32 -10.08
N GLY A 410 15.81 -2.05 -11.20
CA GLY A 410 15.25 -3.41 -11.31
C GLY A 410 13.78 -3.48 -11.73
N VAL A 411 13.04 -2.36 -11.73
CA VAL A 411 11.65 -2.31 -12.22
C VAL A 411 11.64 -2.10 -13.74
N PRO A 412 10.94 -2.95 -14.52
CA PRO A 412 10.86 -2.78 -15.98
C PRO A 412 10.09 -1.51 -16.35
N SER A 413 10.49 -0.88 -17.47
CA SER A 413 9.81 0.30 -18.04
C SER A 413 8.36 0.01 -18.42
N GLU A 414 8.12 -1.17 -18.99
CA GLU A 414 6.79 -1.70 -19.27
C GLU A 414 6.29 -2.53 -18.08
N ARG A 415 5.42 -1.92 -17.27
CA ARG A 415 4.72 -2.61 -16.20
C ARG A 415 3.37 -3.10 -16.70
N GLN A 416 3.00 -4.31 -16.30
CA GLN A 416 1.73 -4.93 -16.68
C GLN A 416 0.70 -4.72 -15.56
N TRP A 417 -0.58 -4.63 -15.92
CA TRP A 417 -1.63 -4.67 -14.92
C TRP A 417 -1.75 -6.07 -14.30
N ALA A 418 -2.06 -6.12 -13.02
CA ALA A 418 -2.23 -7.36 -12.28
C ALA A 418 -3.42 -7.26 -11.32
N ARG A 419 -4.05 -8.41 -11.05
CA ARG A 419 -5.03 -8.57 -9.97
C ARG A 419 -4.36 -9.14 -8.74
N PHE A 420 -4.54 -8.45 -7.62
CA PHE A 420 -4.12 -8.91 -6.30
C PHE A 420 -5.35 -9.43 -5.56
N TYR A 421 -5.41 -10.75 -5.36
CA TYR A 421 -6.50 -11.43 -4.68
C TYR A 421 -6.16 -11.64 -3.21
N ILE A 422 -6.72 -10.80 -2.34
CA ILE A 422 -6.54 -10.91 -0.89
C ILE A 422 -7.70 -11.74 -0.35
N LYS A 423 -7.44 -13.02 -0.11
CA LYS A 423 -8.43 -14.02 0.33
C LYS A 423 -8.55 -13.99 1.84
N ILE A 424 -9.72 -13.64 2.35
CA ILE A 424 -10.07 -13.54 3.77
C ILE A 424 -11.00 -14.68 4.14
N TYR A 425 -10.48 -15.66 4.89
CA TYR A 425 -11.25 -16.88 5.21
C TYR A 425 -12.03 -16.74 6.51
N ARG A 426 -11.33 -16.59 7.64
CA ARG A 426 -11.93 -16.50 8.98
C ARG A 426 -10.98 -15.87 10.00
N ALA A 427 -11.52 -15.37 11.11
CA ALA A 427 -10.72 -14.95 12.26
C ALA A 427 -11.10 -15.76 13.51
N GLU A 428 -10.15 -15.85 14.45
CA GLU A 428 -10.37 -16.47 15.76
C GLU A 428 -9.68 -15.64 16.85
N GLY A 429 -10.12 -15.81 18.09
CA GLY A 429 -9.50 -15.18 19.26
C GLY A 429 -9.72 -13.69 19.36
N LEU A 430 -10.78 -13.16 18.73
CA LEU A 430 -11.24 -11.78 18.91
C LEU A 430 -11.57 -11.50 20.38
N PRO A 431 -11.47 -10.23 20.84
CA PRO A 431 -11.84 -9.87 22.21
C PRO A 431 -13.32 -10.18 22.49
N ARG A 432 -13.62 -10.75 23.67
CA ARG A 432 -14.98 -11.22 24.00
C ARG A 432 -15.92 -10.11 24.47
N MET A 433 -15.38 -8.93 24.78
CA MET A 433 -16.15 -7.76 25.18
C MET A 433 -15.93 -6.63 24.20
N ASN A 434 -17.03 -6.03 23.71
CA ASN A 434 -16.98 -4.76 22.99
C ASN A 434 -16.59 -3.63 23.97
N THR A 435 -15.34 -3.16 23.89
CA THR A 435 -14.82 -2.11 24.79
C THR A 435 -14.94 -0.71 24.21
N SER A 436 -15.65 -0.53 23.08
CA SER A 436 -15.85 0.80 22.53
C SER A 436 -16.48 1.70 23.60
N ILE A 437 -16.00 2.95 23.70
CA ILE A 437 -16.53 3.95 24.66
C ILE A 437 -18.06 4.03 24.56
N MET A 438 -18.59 3.82 23.34
CA MET A 438 -20.01 3.80 23.05
C MET A 438 -20.74 2.55 23.57
N ALA A 439 -20.11 1.38 23.66
CA ALA A 439 -20.71 0.19 24.28
C ALA A 439 -20.99 0.40 25.77
N ASN A 440 -20.06 1.04 26.50
CA ASN A 440 -20.27 1.40 27.91
C ASN A 440 -21.37 2.47 28.09
N VAL A 441 -21.44 3.44 27.18
CA VAL A 441 -22.50 4.46 27.17
C VAL A 441 -23.87 3.86 26.81
N LYS A 442 -23.96 2.96 25.82
CA LYS A 442 -25.19 2.24 25.45
C LYS A 442 -25.66 1.32 26.57
N LYS A 443 -24.74 0.63 27.25
CA LYS A 443 -25.05 -0.16 28.46
C LYS A 443 -25.63 0.72 29.58
N ALA A 444 -25.04 1.91 29.80
CA ALA A 444 -25.50 2.84 30.84
C ALA A 444 -26.81 3.58 30.50
N LEU A 445 -27.12 3.81 29.22
CA LEU A 445 -28.28 4.61 28.80
C LEU A 445 -29.48 3.77 28.32
N ILE A 446 -29.24 2.60 27.71
CA ILE A 446 -30.26 1.81 26.99
C ILE A 446 -30.42 0.41 27.62
N GLY A 447 -29.46 -0.05 28.43
CA GLY A 447 -29.53 -1.38 29.07
C GLY A 447 -29.32 -2.57 28.13
N GLU A 448 -28.91 -2.34 26.87
CA GLU A 448 -28.52 -3.40 25.95
C GLU A 448 -27.12 -3.91 26.29
N ASN A 449 -27.00 -5.18 26.70
CA ASN A 449 -25.72 -5.91 26.72
C ASN A 449 -25.45 -6.46 25.31
N LYS A 450 -24.78 -5.68 24.47
CA LYS A 450 -24.23 -6.20 23.21
C LYS A 450 -22.75 -6.51 23.42
N ASP A 451 -22.47 -7.68 24.00
CA ASP A 451 -21.11 -8.05 24.40
C ASP A 451 -20.23 -8.44 23.20
N LEU A 452 -20.85 -8.88 22.09
CA LEU A 452 -20.14 -9.37 20.91
C LEU A 452 -19.87 -8.28 19.87
N VAL A 453 -18.67 -8.33 19.29
CA VAL A 453 -18.23 -7.49 18.17
C VAL A 453 -18.96 -7.85 16.87
N ASP A 454 -19.11 -6.89 15.97
CA ASP A 454 -19.60 -7.05 14.60
C ASP A 454 -18.42 -6.92 13.60
N PRO A 455 -17.52 -7.93 13.51
CA PRO A 455 -16.26 -7.78 12.80
C PRO A 455 -16.41 -7.77 11.27
N TYR A 456 -15.56 -6.98 10.62
CA TYR A 456 -15.23 -7.09 9.21
C TYR A 456 -13.72 -6.85 8.99
N VAL A 457 -13.21 -7.28 7.84
CA VAL A 457 -11.82 -7.03 7.46
C VAL A 457 -11.76 -5.92 6.43
N GLN A 458 -10.87 -4.96 6.66
CA GLN A 458 -10.58 -3.86 5.75
C GLN A 458 -9.15 -3.98 5.25
N VAL A 459 -8.96 -3.88 3.94
CA VAL A 459 -7.66 -3.99 3.29
C VAL A 459 -7.36 -2.71 2.53
N PHE A 460 -6.16 -2.17 2.70
CA PHE A 460 -5.64 -1.06 1.92
C PHE A 460 -4.43 -1.48 1.12
N PHE A 461 -4.40 -1.11 -0.15
CA PHE A 461 -3.28 -1.38 -1.04
C PHE A 461 -3.20 -0.31 -2.13
N ALA A 462 -2.02 0.27 -2.32
CA ALA A 462 -1.74 1.25 -3.37
C ALA A 462 -2.77 2.40 -3.46
N GLY A 463 -3.23 2.91 -2.31
CA GLY A 463 -4.20 4.00 -2.21
C GLY A 463 -5.66 3.57 -2.41
N GLN A 464 -5.89 2.30 -2.67
CA GLN A 464 -7.21 1.69 -2.78
C GLN A 464 -7.63 1.06 -1.44
N LYS A 465 -8.93 0.89 -1.25
CA LYS A 465 -9.52 0.32 -0.03
C LYS A 465 -10.65 -0.66 -0.39
N GLY A 466 -10.57 -1.87 0.14
CA GLY A 466 -11.65 -2.87 0.08
C GLY A 466 -12.05 -3.34 1.47
N LYS A 467 -13.25 -3.92 1.59
CA LYS A 467 -13.73 -4.48 2.85
C LYS A 467 -14.60 -5.71 2.62
N THR A 468 -14.56 -6.65 3.56
CA THR A 468 -15.47 -7.79 3.57
C THR A 468 -16.86 -7.39 4.05
N SER A 469 -17.82 -8.32 3.98
CA SER A 469 -19.08 -8.22 4.69
C SER A 469 -18.88 -8.14 6.22
N VAL A 470 -19.85 -7.55 6.91
CA VAL A 470 -19.90 -7.47 8.38
C VAL A 470 -20.55 -8.73 8.93
N GLN A 471 -19.84 -9.45 9.79
CA GLN A 471 -20.38 -10.59 10.54
C GLN A 471 -20.96 -10.07 11.85
N LYS A 472 -22.27 -10.21 12.06
CA LYS A 472 -22.92 -9.67 13.26
C LYS A 472 -22.64 -10.54 14.48
N SER A 473 -22.24 -9.92 15.57
CA SER A 473 -22.15 -10.51 16.91
C SER A 473 -21.38 -11.83 16.92
N SER A 474 -20.14 -11.80 16.41
CA SER A 474 -19.30 -12.98 16.23
C SER A 474 -17.85 -12.76 16.67
N TYR A 475 -17.30 -13.69 17.45
CA TYR A 475 -15.89 -13.73 17.86
C TYR A 475 -15.04 -14.72 17.05
N GLU A 476 -15.69 -15.54 16.21
CA GLU A 476 -15.09 -16.48 15.25
C GLU A 476 -15.72 -16.28 13.87
N PRO A 477 -15.62 -15.08 13.28
CA PRO A 477 -16.25 -14.77 12.01
C PRO A 477 -15.62 -15.57 10.87
N VAL A 478 -16.47 -16.04 9.96
CA VAL A 478 -16.09 -16.70 8.72
C VAL A 478 -16.64 -15.86 7.57
N TRP A 479 -15.76 -15.39 6.69
CA TRP A 479 -16.12 -14.59 5.51
C TRP A 479 -16.04 -15.43 4.25
N ASN A 480 -14.92 -16.11 4.01
CA ASN A 480 -14.61 -16.74 2.72
C ASN A 480 -14.85 -15.78 1.54
N GLU A 481 -14.29 -14.57 1.66
CA GLU A 481 -14.37 -13.53 0.64
C GLU A 481 -12.97 -13.22 0.13
N GLN A 482 -12.85 -12.78 -1.12
CA GLN A 482 -11.61 -12.23 -1.66
C GLN A 482 -11.83 -10.79 -2.09
N ILE A 483 -10.91 -9.92 -1.69
CA ILE A 483 -10.87 -8.53 -2.11
C ILE A 483 -9.85 -8.45 -3.25
N VAL A 484 -10.29 -7.95 -4.40
CA VAL A 484 -9.49 -7.92 -5.64
C VAL A 484 -9.12 -6.48 -5.96
N PHE A 485 -7.83 -6.19 -5.98
CA PHE A 485 -7.29 -4.91 -6.42
C PHE A 485 -6.66 -5.04 -7.80
N ALA A 486 -6.87 -4.05 -8.66
CA ALA A 486 -6.14 -3.90 -9.91
C ALA A 486 -4.98 -2.92 -9.71
N GLU A 487 -3.75 -3.35 -9.98
CA GLU A 487 -2.55 -2.51 -9.83
C GLU A 487 -1.46 -2.92 -10.82
N MET A 488 -0.61 -1.96 -11.22
CA MET A 488 0.56 -2.28 -12.05
C MET A 488 1.60 -3.12 -11.28
N PHE A 489 2.23 -4.07 -11.99
CA PHE A 489 3.25 -4.97 -11.47
C PHE A 489 4.61 -4.75 -12.16
N PRO A 490 5.72 -4.67 -11.41
CA PRO A 490 5.82 -4.63 -9.95
C PRO A 490 5.19 -3.35 -9.35
N PRO A 491 4.49 -3.45 -8.20
CA PRO A 491 3.86 -2.29 -7.58
C PRO A 491 4.90 -1.39 -6.90
N LEU A 492 4.70 -0.07 -7.03
CA LEU A 492 5.52 0.94 -6.36
C LEU A 492 5.02 1.29 -4.95
N CYS A 493 3.95 0.61 -4.52
CA CYS A 493 3.47 0.57 -3.15
C CYS A 493 3.69 -0.85 -2.61
N LYS A 494 4.65 -1.03 -1.71
CA LYS A 494 5.18 -2.38 -1.38
C LYS A 494 4.51 -3.06 -0.18
N ARG A 495 3.62 -2.36 0.54
CA ARG A 495 2.95 -2.88 1.74
C ARG A 495 1.43 -2.89 1.58
N ILE A 496 0.81 -4.00 1.97
CA ILE A 496 -0.65 -4.15 2.11
C ILE A 496 -0.99 -4.02 3.59
N LYS A 497 -1.92 -3.13 3.94
CA LYS A 497 -2.43 -2.98 5.31
C LYS A 497 -3.73 -3.76 5.45
N VAL A 498 -3.79 -4.70 6.38
CA VAL A 498 -4.97 -5.50 6.71
C VAL A 498 -5.42 -5.14 8.12
N GLN A 499 -6.69 -4.80 8.30
CA GLN A 499 -7.27 -4.45 9.59
C GLN A 499 -8.52 -5.28 9.87
N ILE A 500 -8.66 -5.80 11.09
CA ILE A 500 -9.99 -6.23 11.57
C ILE A 500 -10.61 -5.03 12.26
N ARG A 501 -11.86 -4.70 11.92
CA ARG A 501 -12.62 -3.60 12.51
C ARG A 501 -13.94 -4.10 13.07
N ASP A 502 -14.39 -3.48 14.15
CA ASP A 502 -15.73 -3.64 14.70
C ASP A 502 -16.65 -2.59 14.05
N SER A 503 -17.76 -3.04 13.46
CA SER A 503 -18.72 -2.12 12.85
C SER A 503 -19.65 -1.51 13.92
N ASP A 504 -19.71 -0.18 13.99
CA ASP A 504 -20.69 0.53 14.81
C ASP A 504 -21.41 1.60 13.96
N LYS A 505 -22.63 1.96 14.34
CA LYS A 505 -23.49 2.95 13.67
C LYS A 505 -22.88 4.35 13.62
N VAL A 506 -21.87 4.63 14.45
CA VAL A 506 -21.29 5.97 14.61
C VAL A 506 -19.83 6.03 14.16
N ASN A 507 -18.99 5.08 14.58
CA ASN A 507 -17.62 5.00 14.11
C ASN A 507 -17.11 3.57 14.23
N ASP A 508 -16.60 3.02 13.12
CA ASP A 508 -15.99 1.70 13.11
C ASP A 508 -14.63 1.75 13.81
N VAL A 509 -14.35 0.82 14.71
CA VAL A 509 -13.13 0.82 15.54
C VAL A 509 -12.18 -0.28 15.06
N ALA A 510 -10.91 0.06 14.83
CA ALA A 510 -9.90 -0.97 14.57
C ALA A 510 -9.68 -1.85 15.81
N ILE A 511 -9.80 -3.17 15.62
CA ILE A 511 -9.46 -4.17 16.64
C ILE A 511 -7.95 -4.46 16.60
N GLY A 512 -7.37 -4.54 15.40
CA GLY A 512 -5.94 -4.74 15.21
C GLY A 512 -5.54 -4.62 13.74
N THR A 513 -4.25 -4.38 13.51
CA THR A 513 -3.67 -4.17 12.18
C THR A 513 -2.50 -5.13 11.94
N HIS A 514 -2.36 -5.59 10.69
CA HIS A 514 -1.23 -6.37 10.21
C HIS A 514 -0.80 -5.85 8.84
N PHE A 515 0.51 -5.90 8.57
CA PHE A 515 1.06 -5.45 7.30
C PHE A 515 1.74 -6.60 6.58
N ILE A 516 1.38 -6.79 5.31
CA ILE A 516 2.03 -7.75 4.42
C ILE A 516 3.00 -6.96 3.54
N ASP A 517 4.29 -7.25 3.67
CA ASP A 517 5.35 -6.69 2.83
C ASP A 517 5.56 -7.58 1.62
N LEU A 518 5.24 -7.07 0.43
CA LEU A 518 5.31 -7.83 -0.82
C LEU A 518 6.72 -8.35 -1.09
N ARG A 519 7.76 -7.61 -0.67
CA ARG A 519 9.18 -8.00 -0.85
C ARG A 519 9.55 -9.29 -0.12
N LYS A 520 8.79 -9.66 0.92
CA LYS A 520 9.02 -10.89 1.71
C LYS A 520 8.33 -12.11 1.11
N ILE A 521 7.47 -11.91 0.12
CA ILE A 521 6.59 -12.95 -0.43
C ILE A 521 6.59 -12.98 -1.96
N SER A 522 7.56 -12.31 -2.59
CA SER A 522 7.81 -12.34 -4.03
C SER A 522 9.30 -12.52 -4.30
N ASN A 523 9.64 -12.97 -5.50
CA ASN A 523 11.02 -12.95 -6.00
C ASN A 523 11.03 -12.40 -7.42
N GLU A 524 11.96 -11.52 -7.72
CA GLU A 524 12.09 -10.83 -9.01
C GLU A 524 13.05 -11.60 -9.94
N GLY A 525 12.88 -11.44 -11.26
CA GLY A 525 13.72 -12.07 -12.30
C GLY A 525 13.07 -13.26 -13.02
N ASP A 526 13.75 -13.81 -14.03
CA ASP A 526 13.22 -14.85 -14.95
C ASP A 526 12.78 -16.16 -14.28
N LYS A 527 13.31 -16.42 -13.07
CA LYS A 527 12.96 -17.56 -12.21
C LYS A 527 12.25 -17.13 -10.92
N GLY A 528 11.83 -15.88 -10.87
CA GLY A 528 11.09 -15.29 -9.78
C GLY A 528 9.67 -15.84 -9.70
N PHE A 529 8.93 -15.37 -8.71
CA PHE A 529 7.52 -15.70 -8.55
C PHE A 529 6.75 -14.46 -8.10
N LEU A 530 5.52 -14.35 -8.60
CA LEU A 530 4.59 -13.29 -8.22
C LEU A 530 4.30 -13.35 -6.72
N PRO A 531 3.96 -12.22 -6.07
CA PRO A 531 3.63 -12.21 -4.66
C PRO A 531 2.58 -13.28 -4.31
N THR A 532 2.95 -14.18 -3.41
CA THR A 532 2.10 -15.31 -3.01
C THR A 532 2.22 -15.58 -1.52
N PHE A 533 1.08 -15.75 -0.86
CA PHE A 533 1.03 -15.97 0.58
C PHE A 533 -0.16 -16.83 0.97
N GLY A 534 0.05 -17.74 1.92
CA GLY A 534 -1.02 -18.49 2.54
C GLY A 534 -1.71 -19.54 1.63
N PRO A 535 -2.85 -20.12 2.09
CA PRO A 535 -3.57 -19.79 3.32
C PRO A 535 -2.73 -19.93 4.59
N ALA A 536 -2.66 -18.89 5.41
CA ALA A 536 -1.86 -18.85 6.63
C ALA A 536 -2.52 -17.99 7.71
N TRP A 537 -2.33 -18.40 8.96
CA TRP A 537 -2.69 -17.57 10.10
C TRP A 537 -1.70 -16.42 10.23
N VAL A 538 -2.22 -15.19 10.30
CA VAL A 538 -1.49 -14.02 10.75
C VAL A 538 -2.04 -13.58 12.10
N ASN A 539 -1.15 -13.15 13.00
CA ASN A 539 -1.55 -12.62 14.30
C ASN A 539 -1.69 -11.10 14.20
N MET A 540 -2.80 -10.59 14.72
CA MET A 540 -3.10 -9.16 14.81
C MET A 540 -2.72 -8.69 16.20
N TYR A 541 -1.95 -7.60 16.27
CA TYR A 541 -1.57 -6.96 17.52
C TYR A 541 -2.07 -5.51 17.55
N GLY A 542 -2.30 -4.99 18.75
CA GLY A 542 -2.78 -3.64 18.98
C GLY A 542 -2.43 -3.11 20.36
N SER A 543 -3.17 -2.11 20.85
CA SER A 543 -3.01 -1.54 22.19
C SER A 543 -3.29 -2.54 23.29
N THR A 544 -2.82 -2.24 24.51
CA THR A 544 -3.14 -3.04 25.70
C THR A 544 -4.66 -3.09 25.93
N ARG A 545 -5.13 -4.22 26.47
CA ARG A 545 -6.56 -4.45 26.79
C ARG A 545 -6.94 -3.77 28.11
N ASN A 546 -6.63 -2.48 28.28
CA ASN A 546 -7.02 -1.74 29.47
C ASN A 546 -8.43 -1.17 29.27
N TYR A 547 -9.42 -1.69 30.01
CA TYR A 547 -10.82 -1.24 30.00
C TYR A 547 -11.01 0.14 30.68
N THR A 548 -10.09 1.07 30.48
CA THR A 548 -10.21 2.44 30.94
C THR A 548 -11.03 3.25 29.93
N LEU A 549 -11.75 4.27 30.41
CA LEU A 549 -12.63 5.12 29.59
C LEU A 549 -11.93 5.84 28.42
N MET A 550 -10.59 5.91 28.44
CA MET A 550 -9.76 6.37 27.33
C MET A 550 -8.59 5.40 27.16
N ASP A 551 -8.48 4.79 25.98
CA ASP A 551 -7.31 4.01 25.57
C ASP A 551 -6.27 4.99 25.00
N GLU A 552 -5.25 5.32 25.80
CA GLU A 552 -4.17 6.24 25.41
C GLU A 552 -3.32 5.71 24.24
N HIS A 553 -3.48 4.44 23.85
CA HIS A 553 -2.69 3.78 22.83
C HIS A 553 -3.53 3.30 21.64
N GLN A 554 -4.76 3.80 21.48
CA GLN A 554 -5.67 3.39 20.40
C GLN A 554 -5.03 3.44 19.00
N ASP A 555 -4.10 4.36 18.78
CA ASP A 555 -3.31 4.50 17.55
C ASP A 555 -2.56 3.21 17.16
N LEU A 556 -2.16 2.38 18.13
CA LEU A 556 -1.55 1.07 17.89
C LEU A 556 -2.52 0.10 17.20
N ASN A 557 -3.82 0.18 17.49
CA ASN A 557 -4.83 -0.64 16.79
C ASN A 557 -4.96 -0.23 15.32
N GLU A 558 -4.72 1.05 15.01
CA GLU A 558 -4.68 1.58 13.65
C GLU A 558 -3.36 1.29 12.93
N GLY A 559 -2.41 0.62 13.58
CA GLY A 559 -1.10 0.28 13.02
C GLY A 559 -0.10 1.44 13.05
N LEU A 560 -0.32 2.46 13.87
CA LEU A 560 0.60 3.59 14.07
C LEU A 560 1.62 3.24 15.18
N GLY A 561 2.41 2.21 14.92
CA GLY A 561 3.39 1.66 15.87
C GLY A 561 3.24 0.14 16.02
N GLU A 562 4.16 -0.46 16.77
CA GLU A 562 4.14 -1.89 17.06
C GLU A 562 3.06 -2.20 18.10
N GLY A 563 2.08 -3.02 17.72
CA GLY A 563 1.06 -3.50 18.66
C GLY A 563 1.69 -4.38 19.73
N VAL A 564 1.28 -4.18 20.98
CA VAL A 564 1.88 -4.82 22.17
C VAL A 564 1.00 -5.90 22.79
N SER A 565 -0.25 -6.03 22.35
CA SER A 565 -1.20 -7.04 22.84
C SER A 565 -1.84 -7.79 21.68
N PHE A 566 -2.00 -9.11 21.82
CA PHE A 566 -2.69 -9.94 20.84
C PHE A 566 -4.15 -9.48 20.75
N ARG A 567 -4.70 -9.43 19.53
CA ARG A 567 -6.06 -8.96 19.25
C ARG A 567 -6.91 -10.01 18.56
N ALA A 568 -6.32 -10.76 17.64
CA ALA A 568 -6.95 -11.87 16.94
C ALA A 568 -5.91 -12.64 16.13
N ARG A 569 -6.30 -13.80 15.59
CA ARG A 569 -5.63 -14.40 14.44
C ARG A 569 -6.56 -14.38 13.23
N LEU A 570 -6.02 -14.07 12.07
CA LEU A 570 -6.76 -14.01 10.80
C LEU A 570 -6.17 -15.04 9.83
N LEU A 571 -7.01 -15.92 9.30
CA LEU A 571 -6.62 -16.85 8.24
C LEU A 571 -6.83 -16.16 6.90
N LEU A 572 -5.73 -15.90 6.19
CA LEU A 572 -5.77 -15.20 4.91
C LEU A 572 -4.77 -15.79 3.90
N GLY A 573 -4.95 -15.41 2.62
CA GLY A 573 -3.98 -15.65 1.56
C GLY A 573 -3.88 -14.48 0.59
N LEU A 574 -2.80 -14.44 -0.19
CA LEU A 574 -2.57 -13.55 -1.31
C LEU A 574 -2.22 -14.39 -2.54
N ALA A 575 -2.86 -14.09 -3.66
CA ALA A 575 -2.43 -14.54 -4.98
C ALA A 575 -2.41 -13.35 -5.93
N VAL A 576 -1.52 -13.38 -6.92
CA VAL A 576 -1.40 -12.35 -7.94
C VAL A 576 -1.49 -12.97 -9.32
N GLU A 577 -2.22 -12.32 -10.22
CA GLU A 577 -2.40 -12.72 -11.61
C GLU A 577 -2.07 -11.53 -12.52
N ILE A 578 -1.17 -11.74 -13.49
CA ILE A 578 -0.90 -10.73 -14.52
C ILE A 578 -2.03 -10.75 -15.55
N LEU A 579 -2.51 -9.55 -15.91
CA LEU A 579 -3.61 -9.36 -16.84
C LEU A 579 -3.10 -9.20 -18.27
N ASP A 580 -3.82 -9.83 -19.20
CA ASP A 580 -3.71 -9.55 -20.63
C ASP A 580 -4.72 -8.47 -21.02
N THR A 581 -4.26 -7.22 -21.11
CA THR A 581 -5.10 -6.07 -21.47
C THR A 581 -5.52 -6.05 -22.94
N SER A 582 -4.99 -6.96 -23.77
CA SER A 582 -5.43 -7.12 -25.15
C SER A 582 -6.69 -8.00 -25.28
N ASN A 583 -7.06 -8.73 -24.23
CA ASN A 583 -8.24 -9.58 -24.22
C ASN A 583 -9.54 -8.74 -24.19
N PRO A 584 -10.42 -8.82 -25.19
CA PRO A 584 -11.65 -8.02 -25.25
C PRO A 584 -12.68 -8.36 -24.16
N GLU A 585 -12.56 -9.52 -23.49
CA GLU A 585 -13.45 -9.92 -22.40
C GLU A 585 -13.00 -9.39 -21.03
N ILE A 586 -11.84 -8.74 -20.94
CA ILE A 586 -11.30 -8.27 -19.66
C ILE A 586 -12.10 -7.08 -19.11
N THR A 587 -12.45 -7.15 -17.82
CA THR A 587 -13.01 -6.00 -17.11
C THR A 587 -11.97 -4.89 -17.05
N SER A 588 -12.26 -3.75 -17.69
CA SER A 588 -11.35 -2.60 -17.77
C SER A 588 -11.25 -1.80 -16.46
N SER A 589 -12.22 -1.94 -15.56
CA SER A 589 -12.28 -1.18 -14.32
C SER A 589 -11.16 -1.54 -13.34
N THR A 590 -10.61 -0.51 -12.69
CA THR A 590 -9.69 -0.61 -11.56
C THR A 590 -10.38 -0.63 -10.19
N GLU A 591 -11.71 -0.53 -10.15
CA GLU A 591 -12.46 -0.50 -8.90
C GLU A 591 -12.22 -1.78 -8.09
N VAL A 592 -12.14 -1.62 -6.77
CA VAL A 592 -11.92 -2.75 -5.86
C VAL A 592 -13.15 -3.63 -5.84
N GLN A 593 -12.97 -4.91 -6.18
CA GLN A 593 -14.05 -5.89 -6.22
C GLN A 593 -14.01 -6.78 -4.97
N VAL A 594 -15.18 -7.27 -4.56
CA VAL A 594 -15.32 -8.24 -3.47
C VAL A 594 -16.12 -9.40 -3.98
N GLU A 595 -15.52 -10.59 -3.92
CA GLU A 595 -16.08 -11.83 -4.46
C GLU A 595 -16.01 -12.94 -3.41
N LEU A 596 -16.70 -14.06 -3.64
CA LEU A 596 -16.57 -15.23 -2.79
C LEU A 596 -15.24 -15.94 -3.06
N ALA A 597 -14.49 -16.22 -2.01
CA ALA A 597 -13.31 -17.08 -2.05
C ALA A 597 -13.74 -18.54 -1.85
N THR A 598 -13.02 -19.47 -2.49
CA THR A 598 -13.20 -20.90 -2.22
C THR A 598 -12.87 -21.19 -0.75
N PRO A 599 -13.81 -21.73 0.05
CA PRO A 599 -13.54 -22.07 1.44
C PRO A 599 -12.40 -23.07 1.57
N VAL A 600 -11.58 -22.92 2.61
CA VAL A 600 -10.46 -23.83 2.88
C VAL A 600 -10.84 -24.86 3.93
N THR A 601 -10.43 -26.11 3.72
CA THR A 601 -10.63 -27.19 4.71
C THR A 601 -9.80 -26.94 5.97
N ASP A 602 -10.29 -27.33 7.15
CA ASP A 602 -9.54 -27.17 8.41
C ASP A 602 -8.14 -27.81 8.39
N SER A 603 -7.97 -28.92 7.67
CA SER A 603 -6.69 -29.61 7.51
C SER A 603 -5.60 -28.75 6.86
N CYS A 604 -5.95 -27.70 6.10
CA CYS A 604 -4.95 -26.81 5.51
C CYS A 604 -4.13 -26.06 6.58
N THR A 605 -4.75 -25.83 7.74
CA THR A 605 -4.16 -25.09 8.85
C THR A 605 -3.25 -25.95 9.72
N GLY A 606 -3.15 -27.27 9.49
CA GLY A 606 -2.36 -28.18 10.32
C GLY A 606 -3.19 -28.85 11.42
N LYS A 607 -2.61 -29.87 12.05
CA LYS A 607 -3.25 -30.60 13.17
C LYS A 607 -3.11 -29.81 14.45
N MET A 608 -4.15 -29.75 15.26
CA MET A 608 -4.07 -29.12 16.58
C MET A 608 -3.20 -29.97 17.52
N GLU A 609 -2.19 -29.35 18.13
CA GLU A 609 -1.27 -29.97 19.07
C GLU A 609 -1.22 -29.15 20.38
N GLU A 610 -0.92 -29.82 21.49
CA GLU A 610 -0.68 -29.17 22.79
C GLU A 610 0.76 -28.63 22.84
N PHE A 611 0.91 -27.39 23.28
CA PHE A 611 2.18 -26.72 23.51
C PHE A 611 2.27 -26.28 24.97
N PHE A 612 3.43 -26.52 25.57
CA PHE A 612 3.77 -26.07 26.92
C PHE A 612 4.88 -25.03 26.86
N LEU A 613 4.59 -23.81 27.27
CA LEU A 613 5.58 -22.77 27.49
C LEU A 613 5.94 -22.74 28.97
N PHE A 614 7.24 -22.71 29.27
CA PHE A 614 7.77 -22.40 30.60
C PHE A 614 8.66 -21.16 30.49
N GLY A 615 8.55 -20.24 31.44
CA GLY A 615 9.37 -19.03 31.51
C GLY A 615 9.80 -18.75 32.94
N SER A 616 10.95 -18.10 33.10
CA SER A 616 11.47 -17.65 34.40
C SER A 616 11.95 -16.21 34.29
N PHE A 617 11.47 -15.35 35.18
CA PHE A 617 11.90 -13.96 35.28
C PHE A 617 13.19 -13.88 36.10
N LEU A 618 14.30 -13.56 35.42
CA LEU A 618 15.62 -13.48 36.06
C LEU A 618 15.79 -12.16 36.83
N GLU A 619 15.47 -11.04 36.20
CA GLU A 619 15.59 -9.69 36.75
C GLU A 619 14.63 -8.73 36.03
N ALA A 620 14.23 -7.67 36.73
CA ALA A 620 13.49 -6.55 36.15
C ALA A 620 14.08 -5.26 36.72
N THR A 621 14.80 -4.52 35.89
CA THR A 621 15.55 -3.31 36.28
C THR A 621 15.06 -2.11 35.49
N MET A 622 15.56 -0.91 35.81
CA MET A 622 15.21 0.34 35.13
C MET A 622 13.69 0.62 35.08
N VAL A 623 12.97 0.22 36.12
CA VAL A 623 11.53 0.52 36.25
C VAL A 623 11.35 2.03 36.32
N ASP A 624 10.39 2.57 35.55
CA ASP A 624 10.09 4.00 35.54
C ASP A 624 9.71 4.46 36.97
N ARG A 625 10.28 5.60 37.38
CA ARG A 625 10.01 6.20 38.70
C ARG A 625 8.52 6.45 38.94
N LYS A 626 7.73 6.71 37.90
CA LYS A 626 6.27 6.87 37.98
C LYS A 626 5.58 5.61 38.54
N ASN A 627 6.19 4.44 38.37
CA ASN A 627 5.68 3.15 38.83
C ASN A 627 6.37 2.67 40.12
N GLY A 628 7.34 3.40 40.65
CA GLY A 628 8.14 2.99 41.82
C GLY A 628 7.35 2.79 43.12
N ASP A 629 6.19 3.44 43.23
CA ASP A 629 5.34 3.36 44.42
C ASP A 629 4.24 2.29 44.35
N LYS A 630 4.02 1.69 43.17
CA LYS A 630 2.97 0.69 42.95
C LYS A 630 3.58 -0.72 42.89
N PRO A 631 2.90 -1.76 43.41
CA PRO A 631 3.25 -3.13 43.09
C PRO A 631 3.20 -3.38 41.59
N ILE A 632 4.17 -4.13 41.06
CA ILE A 632 4.27 -4.51 39.65
C ILE A 632 4.30 -6.03 39.56
N ASN A 633 3.50 -6.58 38.67
CA ASN A 633 3.58 -7.94 38.15
C ASN A 633 3.82 -7.91 36.65
N PHE A 634 4.33 -9.01 36.10
CA PHE A 634 4.38 -9.26 34.67
C PHE A 634 3.41 -10.36 34.30
N GLU A 635 2.66 -10.17 33.23
CA GLU A 635 1.86 -11.19 32.58
C GLU A 635 2.56 -11.64 31.31
N VAL A 636 2.54 -12.95 31.04
CA VAL A 636 2.95 -13.52 29.76
C VAL A 636 1.76 -14.24 29.15
N THR A 637 1.54 -14.00 27.87
CA THR A 637 0.45 -14.60 27.11
C THR A 637 0.95 -15.15 25.78
N ILE A 638 0.28 -16.18 25.28
CA ILE A 638 0.43 -16.64 23.89
C ILE A 638 -0.96 -16.62 23.28
N GLY A 639 -1.20 -15.70 22.35
CA GLY A 639 -2.55 -15.43 21.90
C GLY A 639 -3.44 -15.01 23.07
N ASN A 640 -4.55 -15.73 23.29
CA ASN A 640 -5.39 -15.56 24.47
C ASN A 640 -5.04 -16.49 25.64
N TYR A 641 -4.09 -17.44 25.48
CA TYR A 641 -3.69 -18.33 26.57
C TYR A 641 -2.82 -17.58 27.58
N GLY A 642 -3.18 -17.68 28.86
CA GLY A 642 -2.52 -16.97 29.95
C GLY A 642 -3.05 -15.54 30.19
N ASN A 643 -3.97 -15.05 29.35
CA ASN A 643 -4.61 -13.75 29.55
C ASN A 643 -5.67 -13.86 30.66
N GLU A 644 -5.49 -13.11 31.75
CA GLU A 644 -6.42 -13.13 32.90
C GLU A 644 -7.76 -12.41 32.62
N ILE A 645 -7.84 -11.62 31.54
CA ILE A 645 -8.99 -10.77 31.22
C ILE A 645 -10.14 -11.52 30.55
N ASP A 646 -9.86 -12.24 29.47
CA ASP A 646 -10.90 -12.83 28.60
C ASP A 646 -11.27 -14.28 29.00
N GLY A 647 -10.48 -14.91 29.88
CA GLY A 647 -10.65 -16.30 30.30
C GLY A 647 -10.47 -17.33 29.17
N MET A 648 -10.37 -18.61 29.53
CA MET A 648 -10.11 -19.70 28.58
C MET A 648 -11.26 -19.91 27.57
N SER A 649 -10.92 -20.20 26.31
CA SER A 649 -11.70 -21.12 25.45
C SER A 649 -10.85 -22.36 25.25
N ARG A 650 -11.24 -23.49 25.86
CA ARG A 650 -10.69 -24.78 25.44
C ARG A 650 -11.31 -25.11 24.08
N PRO A 651 -10.53 -25.47 23.05
CA PRO A 651 -11.12 -26.03 21.85
C PRO A 651 -11.91 -27.30 22.22
N THR A 652 -13.14 -27.42 21.75
CA THR A 652 -13.94 -28.65 21.89
C THR A 652 -13.28 -29.74 21.05
N ILE A 653 -12.35 -30.48 21.65
CA ILE A 653 -11.79 -31.69 21.06
C ILE A 653 -12.92 -32.70 20.98
N LYS A 654 -13.62 -32.77 19.84
CA LYS A 654 -14.58 -33.83 19.55
C LYS A 654 -13.81 -35.15 19.52
N LYS A 655 -13.72 -35.83 20.67
CA LYS A 655 -13.36 -37.24 20.71
C LYS A 655 -14.43 -37.98 19.91
N LYS A 656 -14.07 -38.50 18.73
CA LYS A 656 -14.87 -39.52 18.05
C LYS A 656 -15.07 -40.66 19.04
N ARG A 657 -16.26 -40.76 19.63
CA ARG A 657 -16.71 -42.00 20.25
C ARG A 657 -17.10 -42.92 19.10
N ASP A 658 -16.32 -43.98 18.94
CA ASP A 658 -16.69 -45.09 18.08
C ASP A 658 -17.92 -45.77 18.70
N GLY A 659 -19.00 -45.90 17.92
CA GLY A 659 -20.12 -46.78 18.23
C GLY A 659 -21.52 -46.15 18.24
N GLY A 660 -22.33 -46.53 17.24
CA GLY A 660 -23.76 -46.84 17.43
C GLY A 660 -24.78 -45.77 17.07
N ASP A 661 -25.32 -45.89 15.85
CA ASP A 661 -26.70 -45.69 15.37
C ASP A 661 -27.71 -44.81 16.16
N GLY A 662 -28.42 -43.94 15.43
CA GLY A 662 -29.65 -43.28 15.88
C GLY A 662 -29.80 -41.81 15.44
N ASN A 663 -30.74 -41.57 14.51
CA ASN A 663 -31.29 -40.26 14.12
C ASN A 663 -31.62 -39.34 15.32
N GLU A 664 -31.39 -38.04 15.17
CA GLU A 664 -32.43 -37.00 15.33
C GLU A 664 -31.90 -35.61 14.88
N GLU A 665 -32.73 -34.93 14.10
CA GLU A 665 -32.55 -33.58 13.57
C GLU A 665 -32.92 -32.51 14.61
N GLU A 666 -32.43 -31.29 14.36
CA GLU A 666 -33.00 -30.00 14.81
C GLU A 666 -33.39 -29.83 16.29
N SER A 667 -32.50 -29.19 17.05
CA SER A 667 -32.71 -28.12 18.05
C SER A 667 -31.45 -28.12 18.93
N GLU A 668 -30.77 -27.01 19.18
CA GLU A 668 -31.05 -26.23 20.37
C GLU A 668 -30.33 -24.87 20.26
N LEU A 669 -31.14 -23.84 20.02
CA LEU A 669 -30.85 -22.47 20.43
C LEU A 669 -31.23 -22.36 21.91
N LEU A 670 -30.30 -21.83 22.72
CA LEU A 670 -30.50 -21.27 24.05
C LEU A 670 -30.98 -22.25 25.14
N GLN A 671 -30.13 -22.56 26.12
CA GLN A 671 -30.27 -22.03 27.49
C GLN A 671 -29.40 -22.76 28.52
N ASN A 672 -28.91 -21.94 29.45
CA ASN A 672 -28.56 -22.22 30.85
C ASN A 672 -27.13 -22.65 31.17
N ASP A 673 -26.39 -21.64 31.62
CA ASP A 673 -25.45 -21.71 32.73
C ASP A 673 -26.00 -22.60 33.85
N SER A 674 -25.42 -23.79 33.99
CA SER A 674 -25.39 -24.51 35.25
C SER A 674 -23.96 -24.93 35.51
N ASP A 675 -23.32 -24.17 36.41
CA ASP A 675 -22.11 -24.53 37.12
C ASP A 675 -22.29 -25.89 37.81
N GLU A 676 -21.94 -26.99 37.16
CA GLU A 676 -21.49 -28.20 37.84
C GLU A 676 -20.24 -28.74 37.15
N GLU A 677 -19.11 -28.26 37.66
CA GLU A 677 -17.78 -28.80 37.42
C GLU A 677 -17.75 -30.29 37.77
N ALA A 678 -17.83 -31.14 36.74
CA ALA A 678 -17.27 -32.48 36.83
C ALA A 678 -15.74 -32.33 36.92
N ASN A 679 -15.26 -32.29 38.16
CA ASN A 679 -13.87 -32.46 38.56
C ASN A 679 -13.27 -33.68 37.86
N ILE A 680 -12.48 -33.45 36.80
CA ILE A 680 -11.59 -34.43 36.22
C ILE A 680 -10.16 -33.98 36.52
N ASP A 681 -9.58 -34.62 37.53
CA ASP A 681 -8.15 -34.85 37.80
C ASP A 681 -7.14 -33.75 37.42
N GLY A 682 -6.72 -32.96 38.42
CA GLY A 682 -5.33 -32.47 38.56
C GLY A 682 -4.70 -31.73 37.38
N GLU A 683 -5.50 -31.04 36.56
CA GLU A 683 -5.02 -30.36 35.37
C GLU A 683 -4.23 -29.10 35.77
N PHE A 684 -2.94 -29.02 35.39
CA PHE A 684 -2.08 -27.87 35.64
C PHE A 684 -2.76 -26.56 35.18
N ILE A 685 -3.22 -25.76 36.14
CA ILE A 685 -3.73 -24.41 35.91
C ILE A 685 -2.55 -23.55 35.46
N SER A 686 -2.59 -22.99 34.25
CA SER A 686 -1.54 -22.09 33.75
C SER A 686 -1.26 -20.98 34.76
N VAL A 687 0.01 -20.77 35.10
CA VAL A 687 0.48 -19.62 35.89
C VAL A 687 1.14 -18.66 34.93
N SER A 688 0.39 -17.64 34.48
CA SER A 688 0.84 -16.68 33.48
C SER A 688 1.40 -15.39 34.08
N THR A 689 1.17 -15.14 35.37
CA THR A 689 1.57 -13.91 36.04
C THR A 689 2.66 -14.12 37.09
N SER A 690 3.60 -13.18 37.16
CA SER A 690 4.53 -13.10 38.28
C SER A 690 3.82 -12.58 39.54
N PRO A 691 4.31 -12.89 40.76
CA PRO A 691 3.84 -12.22 41.96
C PRO A 691 4.01 -10.70 41.86
N ALA A 692 3.05 -9.94 42.37
CA ALA A 692 3.14 -8.49 42.43
C ALA A 692 4.16 -8.06 43.49
N LEU A 693 5.21 -7.34 43.08
CA LEU A 693 6.27 -6.86 43.98
C LEU A 693 6.43 -5.35 43.86
N LYS A 694 6.69 -4.68 44.99
CA LYS A 694 7.01 -3.25 44.97
C LYS A 694 8.46 -3.04 44.48
N PRO A 695 8.71 -2.12 43.54
CA PRO A 695 10.06 -1.79 43.11
C PRO A 695 10.91 -1.22 44.25
N LEU A 696 12.19 -1.59 44.27
CA LEU A 696 13.20 -1.03 45.18
C LEU A 696 14.16 -0.13 44.39
N ILE A 697 14.63 0.93 45.03
CA ILE A 697 15.66 1.81 44.47
C ILE A 697 17.05 1.29 44.85
N THR A 698 17.96 1.26 43.89
CA THR A 698 19.40 1.03 44.16
C THR A 698 20.13 2.36 44.35
N ASP A 699 21.33 2.33 44.93
CA ASP A 699 22.23 3.49 45.08
C ASP A 699 22.53 4.21 43.75
N ARG A 700 22.24 3.55 42.62
CA ARG A 700 22.41 4.04 41.24
C ARG A 700 21.17 4.72 40.66
N ASN A 701 20.20 5.15 41.48
CA ASN A 701 19.06 6.01 41.13
C ASN A 701 18.02 5.42 40.16
N TYR A 702 17.93 4.10 40.01
CA TYR A 702 16.89 3.41 39.25
C TYR A 702 16.13 2.37 40.10
N PHE A 703 14.87 2.14 39.76
CA PHE A 703 14.02 1.14 40.40
C PHE A 703 14.20 -0.25 39.77
N HIS A 704 14.10 -1.31 40.58
CA HIS A 704 14.16 -2.71 40.15
C HIS A 704 13.22 -3.57 40.99
N LEU A 705 12.79 -4.73 40.48
CA LEU A 705 12.05 -5.70 41.26
C LEU A 705 12.99 -6.65 42.02
N PRO A 706 12.78 -6.86 43.33
CA PRO A 706 13.66 -7.64 44.18
C PRO A 706 13.44 -9.15 44.04
N TYR A 707 13.70 -9.72 42.86
CA TYR A 707 13.56 -11.17 42.65
C TYR A 707 14.63 -11.99 43.40
N PHE A 708 15.83 -11.45 43.60
CA PHE A 708 16.93 -12.08 44.33
C PHE A 708 17.08 -13.58 44.00
N ASP A 709 17.09 -14.46 44.99
CA ASP A 709 17.22 -15.91 44.82
C ASP A 709 15.90 -16.61 44.40
N LYS A 710 14.76 -15.90 44.48
CA LYS A 710 13.43 -16.44 44.18
C LYS A 710 12.92 -15.89 42.85
N LYS A 711 13.34 -16.53 41.76
CA LYS A 711 12.90 -16.17 40.40
C LYS A 711 11.45 -16.58 40.17
N PRO A 712 10.55 -15.64 39.80
CA PRO A 712 9.19 -16.00 39.40
C PRO A 712 9.22 -16.90 38.16
N CYS A 713 8.55 -18.05 38.24
CA CYS A 713 8.35 -18.94 37.11
C CYS A 713 6.90 -18.88 36.67
N ILE A 714 6.70 -18.96 35.36
CA ILE A 714 5.40 -19.04 34.71
C ILE A 714 5.34 -20.28 33.84
N TYR A 715 4.13 -20.76 33.59
CA TYR A 715 3.89 -21.81 32.63
C TYR A 715 2.51 -21.68 32.00
N ILE A 716 2.45 -21.89 30.69
CA ILE A 716 1.24 -21.73 29.89
C ILE A 716 1.06 -22.98 29.06
N LYS A 717 -0.09 -23.63 29.22
CA LYS A 717 -0.59 -24.63 28.27
C LYS A 717 -1.41 -23.94 27.20
N SER A 718 -1.16 -24.30 25.94
CA SER A 718 -1.85 -23.73 24.78
C SER A 718 -2.02 -24.77 23.68
N TRP A 719 -2.99 -24.57 22.79
CA TRP A 719 -3.24 -25.45 21.65
C TRP A 719 -3.15 -24.66 20.37
N TRP A 720 -2.32 -25.15 19.44
CA TRP A 720 -2.06 -24.51 18.16
C TRP A 720 -1.94 -25.54 17.06
N GLN A 721 -2.15 -25.13 15.82
CA GLN A 721 -1.88 -26.03 14.71
C GLN A 721 -0.39 -26.23 14.50
N ASP A 722 0.01 -27.49 14.34
CA ASP A 722 1.37 -27.88 13.99
C ASP A 722 1.69 -27.46 12.54
N GLN A 723 2.51 -26.42 12.44
CA GLN A 723 3.02 -25.90 11.18
C GLN A 723 4.50 -26.24 10.96
N ARG A 724 5.11 -27.14 11.77
CA ARG A 724 6.54 -27.49 11.66
C ARG A 724 6.93 -27.95 10.26
N ARG A 725 6.00 -28.58 9.52
CA ARG A 725 6.20 -28.95 8.11
C ARG A 725 6.63 -27.79 7.21
N ARG A 726 6.17 -26.56 7.48
CA ARG A 726 6.54 -25.36 6.71
C ARG A 726 8.01 -25.01 6.89
N LEU A 727 8.61 -25.41 8.01
CA LEU A 727 10.01 -25.17 8.32
C LEU A 727 10.93 -26.28 7.79
N TYR A 728 10.41 -27.49 7.49
CA TYR A 728 11.27 -28.60 7.08
C TYR A 728 12.06 -28.30 5.80
N ASN A 729 11.41 -27.75 4.77
CA ASN A 729 12.09 -27.44 3.52
C ASN A 729 13.13 -26.33 3.69
N SER A 730 12.80 -25.25 4.40
CA SER A 730 13.77 -24.18 4.72
C SER A 730 14.94 -24.77 5.50
N ASN A 731 14.68 -25.49 6.59
CA ASN A 731 15.73 -26.06 7.43
C ASN A 731 16.64 -27.04 6.65
N ILE A 732 16.09 -27.78 5.69
CA ILE A 732 16.88 -28.66 4.82
C ILE A 732 17.77 -27.82 3.90
N ILE A 733 17.20 -26.81 3.23
CA ILE A 733 17.93 -25.91 2.32
C ILE A 733 19.01 -25.14 3.08
N ASP A 734 18.68 -24.57 4.25
CA ASP A 734 19.60 -23.86 5.12
C ASP A 734 20.74 -24.77 5.55
N LYS A 735 20.46 -26.02 5.92
CA LYS A 735 21.49 -27.00 6.27
C LYS A 735 22.40 -27.35 5.09
N ILE A 736 21.88 -27.37 3.87
CA ILE A 736 22.68 -27.58 2.65
C ILE A 736 23.59 -26.37 2.42
N ALA A 737 23.05 -25.16 2.58
CA ALA A 737 23.80 -23.91 2.45
C ALA A 737 24.90 -23.78 3.51
N ASP A 738 24.60 -24.06 4.78
CA ASP A 738 25.57 -24.03 5.88
C ASP A 738 26.75 -24.97 5.60
N LYS A 739 26.46 -26.21 5.17
CA LYS A 739 27.51 -27.18 4.80
C LYS A 739 28.36 -26.70 3.63
N LEU A 740 27.74 -26.06 2.64
CA LEU A 740 28.46 -25.47 1.52
C LEU A 740 29.38 -24.34 2.02
N GLU A 741 28.88 -23.43 2.85
CA GLU A 741 29.66 -22.32 3.39
C GLU A 741 30.82 -22.81 4.29
N GLU A 742 30.56 -23.74 5.21
CA GLU A 742 31.59 -24.40 6.02
C GLU A 742 32.65 -25.08 5.13
N GLY A 743 32.21 -25.83 4.13
CA GLY A 743 33.09 -26.50 3.18
C GLY A 743 33.95 -25.55 2.36
N LEU A 744 33.39 -24.43 1.90
CA LEU A 744 34.13 -23.41 1.16
C LEU A 744 35.12 -22.65 2.06
N ASN A 745 34.74 -22.37 3.31
CA ASN A 745 35.63 -21.77 4.31
C ASN A 745 36.80 -22.70 4.63
N ASP A 746 36.57 -24.01 4.75
CA ASP A 746 37.63 -25.00 4.91
C ASP A 746 38.61 -24.96 3.73
N VAL A 747 38.10 -24.93 2.49
CA VAL A 747 38.93 -24.84 1.28
C VAL A 747 39.74 -23.55 1.28
N HIS A 748 39.13 -22.43 1.64
CA HIS A 748 39.80 -21.14 1.70
C HIS A 748 40.92 -21.12 2.74
N GLU A 749 40.67 -21.63 3.95
CA GLU A 749 41.69 -21.77 4.99
C GLU A 749 42.79 -22.77 4.59
N MET A 750 42.46 -23.86 3.88
CA MET A 750 43.46 -24.77 3.31
C MET A 750 44.39 -24.07 2.31
N ILE A 751 43.84 -23.25 1.41
CA ILE A 751 44.64 -22.46 0.46
C ILE A 751 45.52 -21.47 1.20
N LYS A 752 44.96 -20.73 2.16
CA LYS A 752 45.65 -19.72 2.95
C LYS A 752 46.77 -20.28 3.84
N THR A 753 46.60 -21.51 4.33
CA THR A 753 47.60 -22.21 5.15
C THR A 753 48.50 -23.16 4.36
N GLU A 754 48.46 -23.10 3.02
CA GLU A 754 49.24 -23.93 2.10
C GLU A 754 49.11 -25.45 2.37
N LYS A 755 47.94 -25.89 2.85
CA LYS A 755 47.63 -27.31 3.02
C LYS A 755 47.51 -27.99 1.66
N THR A 756 48.03 -29.21 1.55
CA THR A 756 48.02 -29.99 0.31
C THR A 756 46.60 -30.38 -0.14
N TYR A 757 46.36 -30.36 -1.45
CA TYR A 757 45.14 -30.83 -2.14
C TYR A 757 43.82 -30.10 -1.81
N PRO A 758 43.77 -28.75 -1.78
CA PRO A 758 42.53 -28.00 -1.56
C PRO A 758 41.45 -28.29 -2.64
N GLU A 759 41.86 -28.60 -3.87
CA GLU A 759 40.98 -28.98 -4.97
C GLU A 759 40.21 -30.27 -4.71
N ARG A 760 40.78 -31.20 -3.94
CA ARG A 760 40.10 -32.44 -3.53
C ARG A 760 39.02 -32.15 -2.50
N ARG A 761 39.29 -31.26 -1.53
CA ARG A 761 38.26 -30.82 -0.56
C ARG A 761 37.14 -30.09 -1.28
N LEU A 762 37.47 -29.17 -2.20
CA LEU A 762 36.48 -28.46 -3.01
C LEU A 762 35.56 -29.42 -3.77
N ARG A 763 36.12 -30.47 -4.41
CA ARG A 763 35.31 -31.49 -5.09
C ARG A 763 34.34 -32.17 -4.12
N GLY A 764 34.81 -32.59 -2.94
CA GLY A 764 33.96 -33.19 -1.92
C GLY A 764 32.83 -32.27 -1.46
N VAL A 765 33.12 -30.98 -1.27
CA VAL A 765 32.10 -29.97 -0.91
C VAL A 765 31.05 -29.83 -2.01
N LEU A 766 31.44 -29.84 -3.28
CA LEU A 766 30.50 -29.78 -4.41
C LEU A 766 29.69 -31.07 -4.58
N GLU A 767 30.25 -32.23 -4.26
CA GLU A 767 29.53 -33.52 -4.22
C GLU A 767 28.50 -33.54 -3.08
N GLU A 768 28.85 -33.03 -1.89
CA GLU A 768 27.94 -32.88 -0.76
C GLU A 768 26.78 -31.92 -1.09
N LEU A 769 27.06 -30.80 -1.78
CA LEU A 769 26.04 -29.89 -2.30
C LEU A 769 25.11 -30.61 -3.27
N SER A 770 25.67 -31.31 -4.26
CA SER A 770 24.90 -32.03 -5.27
C SER A 770 24.06 -33.17 -4.70
N SER A 771 24.46 -33.77 -3.58
CA SER A 771 23.67 -34.79 -2.89
C SER A 771 22.59 -34.19 -1.98
N GLY A 772 22.77 -32.94 -1.56
CA GLY A 772 21.81 -32.22 -0.73
C GLY A 772 20.65 -31.64 -1.52
N CYS A 773 20.95 -31.05 -2.69
CA CYS A 773 19.97 -30.56 -3.66
C CYS A 773 19.24 -31.71 -4.37
#